data_AF-A0A8H9LS52-F1
#
_entry.id   AF-A0A8H9LS52-F1
#
_cell.length_a   1.000
_cell.length_b   1.000
_cell.length_c   1.000
_cell.angle_alpha   90.00
_cell.angle_beta   90.00
_cell.angle_gamma   90.00
#
_symmetry.space_group_name_H-M   'P 1'
#
loop_
_entity.id
_entity.type
_entity.pdbx_description
1 polymer ?
#
loop_
_entity_poly.entity_id
_entity_poly.type
_entity_poly.pdbx_seq_one_letter_code
_entity_poly.pdbx_strand_id
1 'polypeptide(L)'
;MELSPSAHVDTFCRDHLPPFEQWPELLFELPELAYPDRLNCAAALLDDTIARLGPERRCLLTPTDRWSYGELRDHADRIARLLTEELELVPGNRVLLRGPNTPWLAACWLGVLKAGGVAVTTMPLLRAAELTELVRIARPTLALCDHRFLAELDRAHAPDLRILPFGGPGPEDLTTRSANQCPGFTAVPTAADDVALIAFTSGTTGRPKATLHFHRDVLANADTFSRHLLRPTPDDLFAGTPPLGFTFGLGGLLVFPLRAGAASLLLEQATPEQLAEQARSHGVSVLFTAPTAYRAILAAGLADRLEGVRRCVSAGEPLPATVWKDFHTATGRRLIDGIGATELLHVFISAADADIRPGSTGRPVPGYRAAILDAQGNPVPDGEPGLLAVKGPTGCRYLDDERQRDYVRNGWNLTGDTYLRDRDGYFWYQARNDDMIVSAGYNIAGPEVEQALAAHPAVADCAVVAAPDERRGTVVKAYVVLREGASAGAETVKELQEHVKRTIAPYKYPRAVEFVPELPRTATGKLLRAELRRRAAVTKDLTRDVTKDVTKDLPRTASQNATRNTPQDAQQAPLPAAITVERRVEWSDTDAAGHYHFSAVQRWAEAAEAALLRRLGLAELFGRIPRVHFEADYRERLWFGDVVRTELRVVRVGGSSLHYAFEVHGPTGLAASGRMSVVHAAPQAKGAEPWPAPVRRALAEAGPQQPEVVA
;
A
#
# COMPACT_ATOMS: atom_id res chain seq x y z
N MET A 1 10.03 18.75 32.63
CA MET A 1 8.65 18.73 32.11
C MET A 1 7.89 17.82 33.04
N GLU A 2 6.77 18.26 33.59
CA GLU A 2 5.90 17.41 34.42
C GLU A 2 4.70 17.03 33.55
N LEU A 3 4.35 15.74 33.53
CA LEU A 3 3.18 15.27 32.79
C LEU A 3 1.93 15.57 33.58
N SER A 4 0.86 15.94 32.87
CA SER A 4 -0.44 16.25 33.46
C SER A 4 -1.02 15.02 34.19
N PRO A 5 -1.93 15.18 35.16
CA PRO A 5 -2.57 14.04 35.82
C PRO A 5 -3.34 13.17 34.82
N SER A 6 -2.92 11.91 34.66
CA SER A 6 -3.49 10.96 33.70
C SER A 6 -4.96 10.64 34.00
N ALA A 7 -5.75 10.35 32.97
CA ALA A 7 -7.01 9.63 33.12
C ALA A 7 -6.85 8.11 32.95
N HIS A 8 -5.68 7.63 32.51
CA HIS A 8 -5.43 6.21 32.35
C HIS A 8 -5.38 5.51 33.72
N VAL A 9 -6.26 4.52 33.88
CA VAL A 9 -6.28 3.62 35.03
C VAL A 9 -5.19 2.56 34.86
N ASP A 10 -5.05 2.04 33.64
CA ASP A 10 -3.92 1.19 33.25
C ASP A 10 -2.73 2.07 32.86
N THR A 11 -1.73 2.13 33.73
CA THR A 11 -0.56 3.00 33.59
C THR A 11 0.51 2.45 32.66
N PHE A 12 0.33 1.26 32.05
CA PHE A 12 1.36 0.57 31.26
C PHE A 12 2.13 1.49 30.29
N CYS A 13 1.44 2.23 29.43
CA CYS A 13 2.13 3.10 28.45
C CYS A 13 2.91 4.23 29.13
N ARG A 14 2.39 4.78 30.22
CA ARG A 14 3.00 5.91 30.93
C ARG A 14 4.22 5.46 31.74
N ASP A 15 4.14 4.29 32.36
CA ASP A 15 5.25 3.69 33.12
C ASP A 15 6.42 3.26 32.23
N HIS A 16 6.13 2.98 30.95
CA HIS A 16 7.10 2.51 29.96
C HIS A 16 7.49 3.62 28.95
N LEU A 17 7.15 4.88 29.25
CA LEU A 17 7.71 6.04 28.54
C LEU A 17 9.22 6.10 28.80
N PRO A 18 10.02 6.56 27.82
CA PRO A 18 11.43 6.79 28.08
C PRO A 18 11.58 7.91 29.13
N PRO A 19 12.66 7.91 29.92
CA PRO A 19 12.97 9.02 30.82
C PRO A 19 13.00 10.37 30.11
N PHE A 20 12.56 11.45 30.77
CA PHE A 20 12.41 12.78 30.15
C PHE A 20 13.71 13.31 29.54
N GLU A 21 14.88 13.00 30.10
CA GLU A 21 16.17 13.40 29.55
C GLU A 21 16.51 12.75 28.21
N GLN A 22 15.77 11.70 27.83
CA GLN A 22 15.88 11.03 26.53
C GLN A 22 14.80 11.49 25.54
N TRP A 23 13.96 12.46 25.92
CA TRP A 23 12.95 13.02 25.02
C TRP A 23 13.59 14.05 24.10
N PRO A 24 13.05 14.21 22.88
CA PRO A 24 13.42 15.34 22.06
C PRO A 24 12.93 16.62 22.72
N GLU A 25 13.55 17.73 22.36
CA GLU A 25 13.04 19.06 22.71
C GLU A 25 11.75 19.29 21.92
N LEU A 26 10.64 19.37 22.65
CA LEU A 26 9.31 19.62 22.07
C LEU A 26 9.06 21.12 21.95
N LEU A 27 8.56 21.54 20.79
CA LEU A 27 8.33 22.96 20.45
C LEU A 27 6.84 23.23 20.27
N PHE A 28 6.30 24.13 21.09
CA PHE A 28 4.90 24.56 21.06
C PHE A 28 4.79 26.06 20.76
N GLU A 29 5.50 26.52 19.72
CA GLU A 29 5.70 27.94 19.42
C GLU A 29 4.53 28.58 18.66
N LEU A 30 3.64 27.78 18.08
CA LEU A 30 2.47 28.26 17.34
C LEU A 30 1.25 28.36 18.26
N PRO A 31 0.37 29.37 18.09
CA PRO A 31 -0.85 29.51 18.89
C PRO A 31 -1.77 28.28 18.83
N GLU A 32 -1.92 27.67 17.65
CA GLU A 32 -2.72 26.46 17.46
C GLU A 32 -2.18 25.22 18.18
N LEU A 33 -0.94 25.25 18.68
CA LEU A 33 -0.33 24.16 19.44
C LEU A 33 -0.55 24.29 20.96
N ALA A 34 -1.26 25.33 21.40
CA ALA A 34 -1.64 25.53 22.80
C ALA A 34 -2.91 24.72 23.14
N TYR A 35 -2.71 23.43 23.45
CA TYR A 35 -3.79 22.53 23.83
C TYR A 35 -4.14 22.63 25.33
N PRO A 36 -5.41 22.41 25.71
CA PRO A 36 -5.79 22.32 27.11
C PRO A 36 -5.23 21.06 27.77
N ASP A 37 -5.00 21.08 29.09
CA ASP A 37 -4.50 19.92 29.84
C ASP A 37 -5.41 18.69 29.71
N ARG A 38 -6.72 18.91 29.58
CA ARG A 38 -7.71 17.85 29.32
C ARG A 38 -8.08 17.85 27.85
N LEU A 39 -7.75 16.76 27.16
CA LEU A 39 -7.92 16.63 25.73
C LEU A 39 -8.10 15.16 25.33
N ASN A 40 -9.29 14.85 24.83
CA ASN A 40 -9.52 13.63 24.05
C ASN A 40 -9.54 13.99 22.57
N CYS A 41 -8.52 13.55 21.82
CA CYS A 41 -8.41 13.93 20.41
C CYS A 41 -9.56 13.39 19.53
N ALA A 42 -10.25 12.31 19.89
CA ALA A 42 -11.42 11.86 19.14
C ALA A 42 -12.61 12.81 19.32
N ALA A 43 -12.83 13.34 20.53
CA ALA A 43 -13.83 14.38 20.76
C ALA A 43 -13.48 15.67 20.00
N ALA A 44 -12.20 16.07 20.01
CA ALA A 44 -11.74 17.27 19.29
C ALA A 44 -11.81 17.14 17.75
N LEU A 45 -11.69 15.92 17.22
CA LEU A 45 -11.80 15.65 15.78
C LEU A 45 -13.26 15.52 15.33
N LEU A 46 -14.13 14.98 16.19
CA LEU A 46 -15.49 14.60 15.82
C LEU A 46 -16.54 15.53 16.46
N ASP A 47 -16.63 15.54 17.79
CA ASP A 47 -17.69 16.27 18.51
C ASP A 47 -17.53 17.79 18.35
N ASP A 48 -16.32 18.33 18.47
CA ASP A 48 -16.05 19.76 18.28
C ASP A 48 -16.29 20.19 16.82
N THR A 49 -15.95 19.32 15.87
CA THR A 49 -16.21 19.55 14.43
C THR A 49 -17.72 19.55 14.15
N ILE A 50 -18.47 18.61 14.72
CA ILE A 50 -19.93 18.57 14.64
C ILE A 50 -20.55 19.82 15.26
N ALA A 51 -20.06 20.27 16.42
CA ALA A 51 -20.55 21.49 17.07
C ALA A 51 -20.35 22.73 16.18
N ARG A 52 -19.25 22.76 15.42
CA ARG A 52 -18.93 23.88 14.51
C ARG A 52 -19.66 23.82 13.17
N LEU A 53 -19.89 22.64 12.61
CA LEU A 53 -20.31 22.47 11.21
C LEU A 53 -21.59 21.67 11.00
N GLY A 54 -22.14 21.07 12.05
CA GLY A 54 -23.34 20.25 12.03
C GLY A 54 -23.08 18.76 11.73
N PRO A 55 -23.96 17.86 12.20
CA PRO A 55 -23.78 16.41 12.07
C PRO A 55 -24.08 15.89 10.65
N GLU A 56 -24.91 16.59 9.88
CA GLU A 56 -25.41 16.14 8.56
C GLU A 56 -24.35 16.18 7.45
N ARG A 57 -23.19 16.78 7.70
CA ARG A 57 -22.12 16.87 6.69
C ARG A 57 -21.61 15.47 6.35
N ARG A 58 -21.29 15.24 5.08
CA ARG A 58 -20.57 14.04 4.63
C ARG A 58 -19.23 13.90 5.37
N CYS A 59 -18.87 12.70 5.77
CA CYS A 59 -17.65 12.42 6.52
C CYS A 59 -16.84 11.29 5.90
N LEU A 60 -17.36 10.07 5.85
CA LEU A 60 -16.66 8.91 5.28
C LEU A 60 -17.46 8.36 4.12
N LEU A 61 -16.80 8.12 3.00
CA LEU A 61 -17.40 7.58 1.79
C LEU A 61 -16.62 6.32 1.41
N THR A 62 -17.33 5.38 0.79
CA THR A 62 -16.76 4.32 -0.04
C THR A 62 -17.34 4.49 -1.45
N PRO A 63 -16.93 3.68 -2.44
CA PRO A 63 -17.58 3.71 -3.76
C PRO A 63 -19.09 3.40 -3.72
N THR A 64 -19.59 2.78 -2.64
CA THR A 64 -20.98 2.33 -2.51
C THR A 64 -21.76 3.02 -1.39
N ASP A 65 -21.08 3.51 -0.36
CA ASP A 65 -21.69 3.95 0.88
C ASP A 65 -21.19 5.33 1.30
N ARG A 66 -21.99 6.00 2.15
CA ARG A 66 -21.64 7.30 2.72
C ARG A 66 -22.12 7.37 4.16
N TRP A 67 -21.27 7.89 5.04
CA TRP A 67 -21.59 8.25 6.41
C TRP A 67 -21.39 9.75 6.60
N SER A 68 -22.36 10.37 7.26
CA SER A 68 -22.28 11.70 7.82
C SER A 68 -21.41 11.72 9.07
N TYR A 69 -21.05 12.93 9.53
CA TYR A 69 -20.37 13.10 10.83
C TYR A 69 -21.23 12.56 11.98
N GLY A 70 -22.56 12.75 11.92
CA GLY A 70 -23.50 12.24 12.92
C GLY A 70 -23.53 10.72 12.99
N GLU A 71 -23.54 10.03 11.85
CA GLU A 71 -23.49 8.57 11.77
C GLU A 71 -22.14 8.03 12.26
N LEU A 72 -21.02 8.65 11.85
CA LEU A 72 -19.71 8.27 12.36
C LEU A 72 -19.62 8.43 13.89
N ARG A 73 -20.17 9.52 14.45
CA ARG A 73 -20.24 9.71 15.90
C ARG A 73 -21.08 8.65 16.57
N ASP A 74 -22.25 8.32 16.03
CA ASP A 74 -23.10 7.27 16.61
C ASP A 74 -22.39 5.92 16.64
N HIS A 75 -21.75 5.53 15.54
CA HIS A 75 -20.95 4.30 15.49
C HIS A 75 -19.79 4.33 16.50
N ALA A 76 -19.00 5.41 16.54
CA ALA A 76 -17.88 5.54 17.48
C ALA A 76 -18.33 5.51 18.94
N ASP A 77 -19.45 6.17 19.27
CA ASP A 77 -20.01 6.21 20.63
C ASP A 77 -20.52 4.84 21.07
N ARG A 78 -21.23 4.13 20.19
CA ARG A 78 -21.70 2.77 20.45
C ARG A 78 -20.55 1.79 20.62
N ILE A 79 -19.49 1.93 19.83
CA ILE A 79 -18.27 1.16 19.99
C ILE A 79 -17.63 1.47 21.34
N ALA A 80 -17.47 2.76 21.70
CA ALA A 80 -16.91 3.15 22.99
C ALA A 80 -17.70 2.55 24.15
N ARG A 81 -19.04 2.59 24.08
CA ARG A 81 -19.93 1.97 25.08
C ARG A 81 -19.74 0.46 25.16
N LEU A 82 -19.74 -0.23 24.03
CA LEU A 82 -19.49 -1.67 23.96
C LEU A 82 -18.14 -2.04 24.62
N LEU A 83 -17.10 -1.28 24.27
CA LEU A 83 -15.75 -1.48 24.81
C LEU A 83 -15.74 -1.35 26.34
N THR A 84 -16.36 -0.31 26.89
CA THR A 84 -16.32 -0.05 28.35
C THR A 84 -17.30 -0.89 29.16
N GLU A 85 -18.52 -1.10 28.67
CA GLU A 85 -19.60 -1.71 29.46
C GLU A 85 -19.67 -3.24 29.33
N GLU A 86 -19.41 -3.80 28.14
CA GLU A 86 -19.46 -5.26 27.95
C GLU A 86 -18.07 -5.90 27.90
N LEU A 87 -17.08 -5.19 27.38
CA LEU A 87 -15.71 -5.71 27.21
C LEU A 87 -14.76 -5.22 28.31
N GLU A 88 -15.28 -4.45 29.27
CA GLU A 88 -14.59 -4.01 30.49
C GLU A 88 -13.28 -3.25 30.22
N LEU A 89 -13.19 -2.56 29.07
CA LEU A 89 -12.06 -1.71 28.76
C LEU A 89 -12.00 -0.55 29.74
N VAL A 90 -10.86 -0.41 30.41
CA VAL A 90 -10.55 0.76 31.24
C VAL A 90 -9.57 1.69 30.51
N PRO A 91 -9.60 3.01 30.82
CA PRO A 91 -8.66 3.96 30.22
C PRO A 91 -7.21 3.51 30.36
N GLY A 92 -6.43 3.59 29.28
CA GLY A 92 -5.04 3.13 29.18
C GLY A 92 -4.85 1.69 28.67
N ASN A 93 -5.92 0.88 28.59
CA ASN A 93 -5.84 -0.42 27.91
C ASN A 93 -5.51 -0.23 26.43
N ARG A 94 -4.67 -1.12 25.88
CA ARG A 94 -4.30 -1.11 24.47
C ARG A 94 -5.28 -1.95 23.67
N VAL A 95 -5.76 -1.40 22.55
CA VAL A 95 -6.65 -2.10 21.61
C VAL A 95 -5.98 -2.19 20.25
N LEU A 96 -5.70 -3.41 19.80
CA LEU A 96 -5.13 -3.68 18.48
C LEU A 96 -6.18 -3.50 17.39
N LEU A 97 -5.89 -2.69 16.39
CA LEU A 97 -6.78 -2.38 15.28
C LEU A 97 -6.20 -2.91 13.97
N ARG A 98 -6.90 -3.84 13.35
CA ARG A 98 -6.47 -4.52 12.13
C ARG A 98 -7.57 -4.53 11.08
N GLY A 99 -7.33 -3.91 9.94
CA GLY A 99 -8.25 -3.94 8.81
C GLY A 99 -7.78 -3.08 7.65
N PRO A 100 -8.50 -3.13 6.51
CA PRO A 100 -8.28 -2.21 5.40
C PRO A 100 -8.91 -0.84 5.69
N ASN A 101 -8.74 0.10 4.77
CA ASN A 101 -9.34 1.43 4.87
C ASN A 101 -10.86 1.34 4.72
N THR A 102 -11.57 1.24 5.84
CA THR A 102 -13.03 1.17 5.89
C THR A 102 -13.59 2.19 6.88
N PRO A 103 -14.86 2.60 6.71
CA PRO A 103 -15.54 3.43 7.70
C PRO A 103 -15.57 2.79 9.10
N TRP A 104 -15.69 1.46 9.17
CA TRP A 104 -15.66 0.71 10.43
C TRP A 104 -14.29 0.77 11.13
N LEU A 105 -13.18 0.65 10.41
CA LEU A 105 -11.85 0.80 11.04
C LEU A 105 -11.68 2.22 11.63
N ALA A 106 -12.16 3.24 10.92
CA ALA A 106 -12.16 4.62 11.41
C ALA A 106 -13.04 4.80 12.66
N ALA A 107 -14.25 4.23 12.67
CA ALA A 107 -15.14 4.26 13.83
C ALA A 107 -14.55 3.50 15.03
N CYS A 108 -13.91 2.35 14.81
CA CYS A 108 -13.18 1.61 15.83
C CYS A 108 -12.05 2.46 16.44
N TRP A 109 -11.25 3.13 15.60
CA TRP A 109 -10.18 4.01 16.08
C TRP A 109 -10.71 5.15 16.94
N LEU A 110 -11.77 5.84 16.51
CA LEU A 110 -12.41 6.91 17.28
C LEU A 110 -13.06 6.39 18.58
N GLY A 111 -13.74 5.25 18.52
CA GLY A 111 -14.41 4.64 19.68
C GLY A 111 -13.42 4.21 20.77
N VAL A 112 -12.28 3.62 20.39
CA VAL A 112 -11.21 3.29 21.33
C VAL A 112 -10.71 4.53 22.06
N LEU A 113 -10.44 5.61 21.32
CA LEU A 113 -9.94 6.86 21.89
C LEU A 113 -10.99 7.55 22.76
N LYS A 114 -12.27 7.55 22.35
CA LYS A 114 -13.38 8.07 23.18
C LYS A 114 -13.48 7.31 24.52
N ALA A 115 -13.29 6.00 24.50
CA ALA A 115 -13.25 5.16 25.71
C ALA A 115 -11.98 5.36 26.57
N GLY A 116 -11.04 6.22 26.17
CA GLY A 116 -9.77 6.44 26.86
C GLY A 116 -8.77 5.30 26.65
N GLY A 117 -9.02 4.40 25.71
CA GLY A 117 -8.10 3.34 25.32
C GLY A 117 -6.99 3.85 24.40
N VAL A 118 -5.93 3.06 24.29
CA VAL A 118 -4.79 3.34 23.42
C VAL A 118 -4.92 2.53 22.14
N ALA A 119 -5.05 3.19 21.00
CA ALA A 119 -5.10 2.53 19.71
C ALA A 119 -3.74 1.94 19.35
N VAL A 120 -3.70 0.66 18.94
CA VAL A 120 -2.50 0.00 18.43
C VAL A 120 -2.75 -0.37 16.97
N THR A 121 -2.30 0.49 16.05
CA THR A 121 -2.59 0.32 14.62
C THR A 121 -1.62 -0.65 13.97
N THR A 122 -2.14 -1.59 13.17
CA THR A 122 -1.34 -2.56 12.42
C THR A 122 -1.74 -2.64 10.96
N MET A 123 -0.83 -3.12 10.11
CA MET A 123 -1.11 -3.36 8.70
C MET A 123 -1.89 -4.67 8.54
N PRO A 124 -2.95 -4.71 7.71
CA PRO A 124 -3.78 -5.90 7.54
C PRO A 124 -3.02 -7.08 6.92
N LEU A 125 -1.88 -6.84 6.26
CA LEU A 125 -1.09 -7.88 5.60
C LEU A 125 0.00 -8.50 6.48
N LEU A 126 0.19 -8.02 7.74
CA LEU A 126 1.14 -8.67 8.65
C LEU A 126 0.73 -10.12 8.93
N ARG A 127 1.73 -11.00 9.02
CA ARG A 127 1.57 -12.43 9.32
C ARG A 127 1.69 -12.71 10.81
N ALA A 128 1.31 -13.91 11.21
CA ALA A 128 1.27 -14.36 12.59
C ALA A 128 2.55 -14.04 13.38
N ALA A 129 3.74 -14.31 12.82
CA ALA A 129 5.01 -14.05 13.49
C ALA A 129 5.23 -12.57 13.83
N GLU A 130 4.86 -11.67 12.92
CA GLU A 130 4.94 -10.22 13.15
C GLU A 130 3.89 -9.79 14.19
N LEU A 131 2.67 -10.32 14.08
CA LEU A 131 1.59 -10.03 15.02
C LEU A 131 1.91 -10.50 16.45
N THR A 132 2.53 -11.66 16.62
CA THR A 132 2.99 -12.15 17.93
C THR A 132 3.95 -11.17 18.58
N GLU A 133 4.89 -10.60 17.83
CA GLU A 133 5.83 -9.60 18.36
C GLU A 133 5.13 -8.28 18.72
N LEU A 134 4.18 -7.83 17.91
CA LEU A 134 3.37 -6.63 18.19
C LEU A 134 2.56 -6.81 19.48
N VAL A 135 1.89 -7.95 19.63
CA VAL A 135 1.11 -8.28 20.83
C VAL A 135 2.02 -8.39 22.05
N ARG A 136 3.20 -9.01 21.92
CA ARG A 136 4.18 -9.12 23.01
C ARG A 136 4.69 -7.77 23.50
N ILE A 137 4.91 -6.82 22.57
CA ILE A 137 5.43 -5.48 22.89
C ILE A 137 4.32 -4.59 23.47
N ALA A 138 3.18 -4.47 22.79
CA ALA A 138 2.12 -3.54 23.18
C ALA A 138 1.19 -4.09 24.27
N ARG A 139 1.19 -5.41 24.48
CA ARG A 139 0.30 -6.13 25.41
C ARG A 139 -1.16 -5.67 25.31
N PRO A 140 -1.77 -5.70 24.11
CA PRO A 140 -3.19 -5.36 23.96
C PRO A 140 -4.08 -6.35 24.73
N THR A 141 -5.17 -5.83 25.30
CA THR A 141 -6.20 -6.66 25.96
C THR A 141 -7.31 -7.04 24.98
N LEU A 142 -7.54 -6.20 23.97
CA LEU A 142 -8.54 -6.39 22.92
C LEU A 142 -7.91 -6.24 21.54
N ALA A 143 -8.43 -6.98 20.57
CA ALA A 143 -8.17 -6.74 19.15
C ALA A 143 -9.49 -6.60 18.39
N LEU A 144 -9.66 -5.47 17.71
CA LEU A 144 -10.74 -5.26 16.74
C LEU A 144 -10.18 -5.55 15.34
N CYS A 145 -10.66 -6.61 14.72
CA CYS A 145 -10.11 -7.15 13.48
C CYS A 145 -11.18 -7.25 12.41
N ASP A 146 -10.92 -6.75 11.21
CA ASP A 146 -11.79 -7.00 10.07
C ASP A 146 -11.91 -8.53 9.87
N HIS A 147 -13.14 -9.02 9.74
CA HIS A 147 -13.45 -10.45 9.71
C HIS A 147 -12.64 -11.24 8.65
N ARG A 148 -12.18 -10.58 7.58
CA ARG A 148 -11.37 -11.19 6.50
C ARG A 148 -9.93 -11.47 6.91
N PHE A 149 -9.43 -10.86 7.99
CA PHE A 149 -8.02 -10.89 8.39
C PHE A 149 -7.76 -11.61 9.74
N LEU A 150 -8.75 -12.34 10.25
CA LEU A 150 -8.70 -13.08 11.53
C LEU A 150 -7.63 -14.17 11.55
N ALA A 151 -7.49 -14.93 10.46
CA ALA A 151 -6.70 -16.16 10.44
C ALA A 151 -5.23 -15.98 10.90
N GLU A 152 -4.58 -14.87 10.53
CA GLU A 152 -3.21 -14.59 10.96
C GLU A 152 -3.12 -14.18 12.44
N LEU A 153 -4.17 -13.52 12.95
CA LEU A 153 -4.25 -13.12 14.36
C LEU A 153 -4.52 -14.33 15.26
N ASP A 154 -5.37 -15.26 14.83
CA ASP A 154 -5.61 -16.53 15.52
C ASP A 154 -4.34 -17.40 15.57
N ARG A 155 -3.58 -17.43 14.46
CA ARG A 155 -2.29 -18.12 14.37
C ARG A 155 -1.21 -17.50 15.24
N ALA A 156 -1.26 -16.19 15.52
CA ALA A 156 -0.32 -15.54 16.41
C ALA A 156 -0.42 -16.06 17.87
N HIS A 157 -1.52 -16.75 18.20
CA HIS A 157 -1.76 -17.51 19.43
C HIS A 157 -1.47 -16.71 20.70
N ALA A 158 -2.25 -15.64 20.90
CA ALA A 158 -2.18 -14.77 22.08
C ALA A 158 -3.33 -15.08 23.04
N PRO A 159 -3.14 -15.94 24.07
CA PRO A 159 -4.23 -16.43 24.91
C PRO A 159 -4.94 -15.32 25.71
N ASP A 160 -4.21 -14.25 26.06
CA ASP A 160 -4.75 -13.12 26.83
C ASP A 160 -5.39 -12.04 25.95
N LEU A 161 -5.36 -12.20 24.62
CA LEU A 161 -5.92 -11.25 23.67
C LEU A 161 -7.33 -11.67 23.26
N ARG A 162 -8.35 -10.92 23.69
CA ARG A 162 -9.72 -11.13 23.21
C ARG A 162 -9.89 -10.48 21.84
N ILE A 163 -10.18 -11.29 20.83
CA ILE A 163 -10.38 -10.86 19.45
C ILE A 163 -11.87 -10.67 19.17
N LEU A 164 -12.23 -9.52 18.62
CA LEU A 164 -13.59 -9.22 18.17
C LEU A 164 -13.57 -8.87 16.67
N PRO A 165 -14.26 -9.64 15.82
CA PRO A 165 -14.34 -9.32 14.40
C PRO A 165 -15.21 -8.09 14.15
N PHE A 166 -14.96 -7.37 13.06
CA PHE A 166 -15.89 -6.38 12.52
C PHE A 166 -16.13 -6.56 11.02
N GLY A 167 -17.33 -6.19 10.59
CA GLY A 167 -17.75 -6.17 9.19
C GLY A 167 -18.18 -7.54 8.65
N GLY A 168 -18.25 -8.56 9.50
CA GLY A 168 -18.78 -9.89 9.16
C GLY A 168 -20.25 -10.06 9.52
N PRO A 169 -20.91 -11.15 9.06
CA PRO A 169 -22.35 -11.37 9.27
C PRO A 169 -22.73 -11.99 10.62
N GLY A 170 -21.76 -12.24 11.50
CA GLY A 170 -21.97 -12.99 12.74
C GLY A 170 -22.63 -12.17 13.86
N PRO A 171 -23.34 -12.82 14.80
CA PRO A 171 -23.92 -12.13 15.96
C PRO A 171 -22.85 -11.60 16.94
N GLU A 172 -21.67 -12.23 16.96
CA GLU A 172 -20.51 -11.79 17.76
C GLU A 172 -19.69 -10.69 17.09
N ASP A 173 -20.07 -10.27 15.87
CA ASP A 173 -19.40 -9.18 15.17
C ASP A 173 -19.65 -7.84 15.88
N LEU A 174 -18.61 -7.02 15.98
CA LEU A 174 -18.65 -5.70 16.58
C LEU A 174 -19.72 -4.81 15.96
N THR A 175 -19.99 -4.93 14.66
CA THR A 175 -21.02 -4.12 13.99
C THR A 175 -22.42 -4.46 14.50
N THR A 176 -22.71 -5.75 14.69
CA THR A 176 -23.97 -6.23 15.29
C THR A 176 -24.06 -5.87 16.77
N ARG A 177 -23.01 -6.12 17.55
CA ARG A 177 -23.00 -5.88 19.00
C ARG A 177 -23.09 -4.40 19.36
N SER A 178 -22.38 -3.54 18.63
CA SER A 178 -22.43 -2.08 18.83
C SER A 178 -23.79 -1.50 18.42
N ALA A 179 -24.45 -2.05 17.39
CA ALA A 179 -25.81 -1.64 17.02
C ALA A 179 -26.85 -1.85 18.14
N ASN A 180 -26.61 -2.79 19.05
CA ASN A 180 -27.49 -3.04 20.21
C ASN A 180 -27.21 -2.13 21.41
N GLN A 181 -26.14 -1.34 21.38
CA GLN A 181 -25.82 -0.39 22.45
C GLN A 181 -26.77 0.82 22.45
N CYS A 182 -26.81 1.56 23.55
CA CYS A 182 -27.46 2.87 23.54
C CYS A 182 -26.59 3.89 22.76
N PRO A 183 -27.20 4.75 21.92
CA PRO A 183 -26.48 5.81 21.24
C PRO A 183 -25.91 6.84 22.23
N GLY A 184 -24.83 7.51 21.83
CA GLY A 184 -24.18 8.56 22.62
C GLY A 184 -23.20 8.03 23.66
N PHE A 185 -22.05 8.70 23.78
CA PHE A 185 -21.00 8.39 24.75
C PHE A 185 -20.24 9.68 25.13
N THR A 186 -20.03 9.90 26.43
CA THR A 186 -19.18 11.03 26.87
C THR A 186 -17.73 10.56 26.85
N ALA A 187 -16.92 11.16 25.97
CA ALA A 187 -15.51 10.81 25.86
C ALA A 187 -14.78 10.95 27.20
N VAL A 188 -13.91 10.00 27.53
CA VAL A 188 -13.08 10.04 28.74
C VAL A 188 -12.23 11.32 28.72
N PRO A 189 -12.17 12.08 29.83
CA PRO A 189 -11.41 13.33 29.90
C PRO A 189 -9.91 13.06 30.08
N THR A 190 -9.30 12.44 29.07
CA THR A 190 -7.87 12.14 29.01
C THR A 190 -7.03 13.41 29.11
N ALA A 191 -5.80 13.27 29.59
CA ALA A 191 -4.84 14.36 29.53
C ALA A 191 -4.32 14.55 28.10
N ALA A 192 -3.90 15.76 27.76
CA ALA A 192 -3.27 16.04 26.48
C ALA A 192 -2.00 15.22 26.24
N ASP A 193 -1.34 14.77 27.30
CA ASP A 193 -0.17 13.89 27.33
C ASP A 193 -0.47 12.45 27.75
N ASP A 194 -1.74 12.03 27.76
CA ASP A 194 -2.08 10.61 27.79
C ASP A 194 -1.84 10.00 26.40
N VAL A 195 -1.33 8.77 26.37
CA VAL A 195 -0.97 8.07 25.12
C VAL A 195 -2.24 7.65 24.38
N ALA A 196 -2.43 8.19 23.18
CA ALA A 196 -3.56 7.85 22.31
C ALA A 196 -3.23 6.70 21.35
N LEU A 197 -1.98 6.60 20.91
CA LEU A 197 -1.59 5.72 19.81
C LEU A 197 -0.22 5.08 20.07
N ILE A 198 -0.14 3.77 19.82
CA ILE A 198 1.11 3.04 19.61
C ILE A 198 1.22 2.73 18.12
N ALA A 199 2.20 3.35 17.46
CA ALA A 199 2.50 3.08 16.06
C ALA A 199 3.79 2.27 15.92
N PHE A 200 3.71 1.15 15.21
CA PHE A 200 4.86 0.27 15.00
C PHE A 200 5.65 0.67 13.75
N THR A 201 6.97 0.52 13.84
CA THR A 201 7.88 0.66 12.70
C THR A 201 8.75 -0.56 12.55
N SER A 202 9.19 -0.85 11.32
CA SER A 202 10.25 -1.83 11.07
C SER A 202 11.54 -1.39 11.78
N GLY A 203 12.15 -2.29 12.56
CA GLY A 203 13.48 -2.09 13.13
C GLY A 203 14.56 -2.64 12.20
N THR A 204 15.74 -2.01 12.21
CA THR A 204 16.92 -2.50 11.45
C THR A 204 17.42 -3.86 11.93
N THR A 205 17.09 -4.25 13.17
CA THR A 205 17.44 -5.52 13.82
C THR A 205 16.40 -6.63 13.62
N GLY A 206 15.34 -6.38 12.83
CA GLY A 206 14.23 -7.32 12.63
C GLY A 206 13.13 -7.24 13.68
N ARG A 207 13.41 -6.79 14.91
CA ARG A 207 12.38 -6.53 15.94
C ARG A 207 11.74 -5.15 15.73
N PRO A 208 10.40 -5.05 15.64
CA PRO A 208 9.71 -3.78 15.42
C PRO A 208 9.90 -2.82 16.61
N LYS A 209 9.82 -1.52 16.35
CA LYS A 209 9.85 -0.44 17.36
C LYS A 209 8.42 0.03 17.59
N ALA A 210 8.03 0.25 18.85
CA ALA A 210 6.73 0.80 19.21
C ALA A 210 6.92 2.25 19.64
N THR A 211 6.40 3.21 18.87
CA THR A 211 6.47 4.64 19.22
C THR A 211 5.13 5.09 19.81
N LEU A 212 5.19 5.89 20.87
CA LEU A 212 4.05 6.36 21.65
C LEU A 212 3.71 7.81 21.26
N HIS A 213 2.44 8.04 20.95
CA HIS A 213 1.90 9.36 20.62
C HIS A 213 0.79 9.75 21.58
N PHE A 214 0.85 11.00 22.04
CA PHE A 214 -0.16 11.57 22.92
C PHE A 214 -1.37 12.06 22.15
N HIS A 215 -2.48 12.31 22.85
CA HIS A 215 -3.67 12.94 22.25
C HIS A 215 -3.33 14.26 21.56
N ARG A 216 -2.48 15.12 22.16
CA ARG A 216 -2.05 16.38 21.52
C ARG A 216 -1.19 16.17 20.27
N ASP A 217 -0.44 15.08 20.20
CA ASP A 217 0.43 14.81 19.04
C ASP A 217 -0.42 14.54 17.79
N VAL A 218 -1.57 13.86 17.98
CA VAL A 218 -2.55 13.60 16.93
C VAL A 218 -3.13 14.90 16.37
N LEU A 219 -3.41 15.90 17.22
CA LEU A 219 -3.89 17.19 16.71
C LEU A 219 -2.76 18.04 16.11
N ALA A 220 -1.56 17.97 16.71
CA ALA A 220 -0.40 18.75 16.26
C ALA A 220 -0.01 18.44 14.82
N ASN A 221 -0.13 17.20 14.35
CA ASN A 221 0.16 16.90 12.95
C ASN A 221 -0.83 17.58 11.97
N ALA A 222 -2.08 17.79 12.37
CA ALA A 222 -3.12 18.42 11.57
C ALA A 222 -2.98 19.94 11.64
N ASP A 223 -2.71 20.47 12.84
CA ASP A 223 -2.55 21.89 13.09
C ASP A 223 -1.19 22.44 12.60
N THR A 224 -0.26 21.56 12.17
CA THR A 224 0.97 21.91 11.44
C THR A 224 0.85 21.64 9.94
N PHE A 225 1.24 20.45 9.46
CA PHE A 225 1.38 20.14 8.04
C PHE A 225 0.08 20.37 7.25
N SER A 226 -1.05 19.82 7.73
CA SER A 226 -2.32 19.94 7.03
C SER A 226 -2.80 21.39 6.97
N ARG A 227 -2.82 22.08 8.11
CA ARG A 227 -3.25 23.48 8.23
C ARG A 227 -2.45 24.41 7.33
N HIS A 228 -1.12 24.31 7.31
CA HIS A 228 -0.26 25.29 6.67
C HIS A 228 0.05 24.98 5.19
N LEU A 229 0.15 23.70 4.81
CA LEU A 229 0.55 23.31 3.44
C LEU A 229 -0.65 22.88 2.60
N LEU A 230 -1.49 21.99 3.12
CA LEU A 230 -2.65 21.50 2.38
C LEU A 230 -3.76 22.54 2.31
N ARG A 231 -3.97 23.24 3.43
CA ARG A 231 -5.02 24.24 3.63
C ARG A 231 -6.38 23.66 3.20
N PRO A 232 -6.86 22.60 3.89
CA PRO A 232 -8.12 21.99 3.54
C PRO A 232 -9.30 22.86 3.98
N THR A 233 -10.40 22.67 3.29
CA THR A 233 -11.69 23.29 3.53
C THR A 233 -12.72 22.22 3.85
N PRO A 234 -13.83 22.54 4.53
CA PRO A 234 -14.88 21.56 4.81
C PRO A 234 -15.48 20.88 3.58
N ASP A 235 -15.35 21.46 2.39
CA ASP A 235 -15.92 20.92 1.16
C ASP A 235 -14.96 19.97 0.42
N ASP A 236 -13.69 19.88 0.85
CA ASP A 236 -12.73 18.97 0.26
C ASP A 236 -13.14 17.50 0.44
N LEU A 237 -12.77 16.67 -0.54
CA LEU A 237 -12.84 15.22 -0.48
C LEU A 237 -11.43 14.65 -0.61
N PHE A 238 -10.98 14.01 0.45
CA PHE A 238 -9.69 13.34 0.54
C PHE A 238 -9.81 11.91 0.01
N ALA A 239 -8.77 11.41 -0.66
CA ALA A 239 -8.66 10.00 -1.01
C ALA A 239 -7.18 9.59 -1.08
N GLY A 240 -6.91 8.29 -1.09
CA GLY A 240 -5.53 7.82 -1.22
C GLY A 240 -5.37 6.33 -1.04
N THR A 241 -4.15 5.88 -1.27
CA THR A 241 -3.72 4.47 -1.10
C THR A 241 -3.04 4.14 0.23
N PRO A 242 -2.50 5.08 1.04
CA PRO A 242 -1.89 4.73 2.32
C PRO A 242 -2.90 4.11 3.30
N PRO A 243 -2.59 2.98 3.95
CA PRO A 243 -3.48 2.39 4.94
C PRO A 243 -3.61 3.26 6.20
N LEU A 244 -4.78 3.26 6.84
CA LEU A 244 -5.01 3.89 8.15
C LEU A 244 -4.11 3.29 9.24
N GLY A 245 -3.64 2.05 9.05
CA GLY A 245 -2.63 1.41 9.91
C GLY A 245 -1.24 2.05 9.84
N PHE A 246 -0.99 2.92 8.85
CA PHE A 246 0.25 3.64 8.65
C PHE A 246 0.02 5.13 8.92
N THR A 247 0.95 5.81 9.62
CA THR A 247 0.69 7.17 10.11
C THR A 247 0.46 8.20 9.00
N PHE A 248 1.01 7.99 7.80
CA PHE A 248 0.71 8.79 6.61
C PHE A 248 -0.75 8.66 6.17
N GLY A 249 -1.32 7.44 6.21
CA GLY A 249 -2.72 7.22 5.90
C GLY A 249 -3.64 7.67 7.02
N LEU A 250 -3.27 7.42 8.29
CA LEU A 250 -4.03 7.91 9.44
C LEU A 250 -4.16 9.44 9.42
N GLY A 251 -3.05 10.15 9.18
CA GLY A 251 -3.05 11.60 9.00
C GLY A 251 -3.89 12.03 7.80
N GLY A 252 -3.47 11.61 6.60
CA GLY A 252 -4.03 12.06 5.33
C GLY A 252 -5.48 11.69 5.06
N LEU A 253 -5.97 10.56 5.58
CA LEU A 253 -7.29 10.00 5.24
C LEU A 253 -8.28 10.01 6.40
N LEU A 254 -7.86 10.34 7.62
CA LEU A 254 -8.77 10.40 8.77
C LEU A 254 -8.58 11.68 9.60
N VAL A 255 -7.39 11.90 10.18
CA VAL A 255 -7.18 13.01 11.12
C VAL A 255 -7.32 14.38 10.44
N PHE A 256 -6.68 14.60 9.30
CA PHE A 256 -6.72 15.87 8.59
C PHE A 256 -8.13 16.25 8.09
N PRO A 257 -8.86 15.35 7.39
CA PRO A 257 -10.21 15.66 6.96
C PRO A 257 -11.15 15.93 8.13
N LEU A 258 -11.09 15.13 9.21
CA LEU A 258 -11.90 15.35 10.41
C LEU A 258 -11.61 16.70 11.07
N ARG A 259 -10.34 17.06 11.24
CA ARG A 259 -9.94 18.36 11.81
C ARG A 259 -10.44 19.53 10.96
N ALA A 260 -10.46 19.37 9.64
CA ALA A 260 -10.94 20.39 8.70
C ALA A 260 -12.47 20.47 8.62
N GLY A 261 -13.20 19.40 8.97
CA GLY A 261 -14.62 19.25 8.66
C GLY A 261 -14.90 18.77 7.23
N ALA A 262 -13.88 18.21 6.58
CA ALA A 262 -13.91 17.65 5.24
C ALA A 262 -14.33 16.17 5.25
N ALA A 263 -14.37 15.53 4.08
CA ALA A 263 -14.70 14.12 3.96
C ALA A 263 -13.55 13.29 3.36
N SER A 264 -13.61 11.97 3.55
CA SER A 264 -12.69 11.00 2.94
C SER A 264 -13.43 9.96 2.13
N LEU A 265 -12.99 9.71 0.91
CA LEU A 265 -13.27 8.49 0.15
C LEU A 265 -12.23 7.44 0.53
N LEU A 266 -12.66 6.44 1.30
CA LEU A 266 -11.83 5.32 1.72
C LEU A 266 -11.89 4.22 0.67
N LEU A 267 -10.72 3.93 0.10
CA LEU A 267 -10.51 2.83 -0.83
C LEU A 267 -9.72 1.74 -0.09
N GLU A 268 -10.28 0.54 0.01
CA GLU A 268 -9.62 -0.58 0.69
C GLU A 268 -8.33 -0.99 -0.02
N GLN A 269 -8.42 -1.17 -1.33
CA GLN A 269 -7.31 -1.40 -2.25
C GLN A 269 -7.67 -0.79 -3.60
N ALA A 270 -6.74 -0.05 -4.19
CA ALA A 270 -6.89 0.53 -5.51
C ALA A 270 -5.56 0.47 -6.25
N THR A 271 -5.58 -0.05 -7.48
CA THR A 271 -4.47 0.18 -8.40
C THR A 271 -4.36 1.67 -8.73
N PRO A 272 -3.23 2.15 -9.25
CA PRO A 272 -3.09 3.55 -9.65
C PRO A 272 -4.19 4.00 -10.65
N GLU A 273 -4.56 3.15 -11.60
CA GLU A 273 -5.62 3.41 -12.59
C GLU A 273 -6.99 3.54 -11.92
N GLN A 274 -7.31 2.61 -11.01
CA GLN A 274 -8.53 2.66 -10.22
C GLN A 274 -8.57 3.91 -9.36
N LEU A 275 -7.45 4.27 -8.71
CA LEU A 275 -7.35 5.47 -7.89
C LEU A 275 -7.67 6.73 -8.70
N ALA A 276 -7.11 6.85 -9.91
CA ALA A 276 -7.37 7.98 -10.80
C ALA A 276 -8.85 8.03 -11.22
N GLU A 277 -9.44 6.89 -11.57
CA GLU A 277 -10.86 6.82 -11.95
C GLU A 277 -11.79 7.12 -10.77
N GLN A 278 -11.47 6.65 -9.56
CA GLN A 278 -12.17 7.00 -8.33
C GLN A 278 -12.05 8.49 -8.01
N ALA A 279 -10.85 9.07 -8.21
CA ALA A 279 -10.63 10.50 -8.01
C ALA A 279 -11.52 11.35 -8.91
N ARG A 280 -11.62 11.02 -10.20
CA ARG A 280 -12.51 11.72 -11.15
C ARG A 280 -13.98 11.52 -10.80
N SER A 281 -14.41 10.27 -10.62
CA SER A 281 -15.83 9.92 -10.45
C SER A 281 -16.47 10.50 -9.18
N HIS A 282 -15.68 10.67 -8.11
CA HIS A 282 -16.17 11.20 -6.83
C HIS A 282 -15.82 12.67 -6.60
N GLY A 283 -15.07 13.29 -7.50
CA GLY A 283 -14.61 14.67 -7.35
C GLY A 283 -13.64 14.85 -6.18
N VAL A 284 -12.66 13.94 -6.07
CA VAL A 284 -11.59 14.04 -5.07
C VAL A 284 -10.79 15.32 -5.31
N SER A 285 -10.60 16.12 -4.26
CA SER A 285 -9.87 17.38 -4.31
C SER A 285 -8.50 17.30 -3.64
N VAL A 286 -8.29 16.31 -2.75
CA VAL A 286 -7.01 16.07 -2.07
C VAL A 286 -6.64 14.59 -2.19
N LEU A 287 -5.50 14.30 -2.83
CA LEU A 287 -5.07 12.92 -3.11
C LEU A 287 -3.74 12.62 -2.42
N PHE A 288 -3.70 11.55 -1.63
CA PHE A 288 -2.52 11.07 -0.93
C PHE A 288 -2.04 9.74 -1.55
N THR A 289 -0.84 9.74 -2.13
CA THR A 289 -0.23 8.49 -2.61
C THR A 289 1.29 8.62 -2.75
N ALA A 290 1.99 7.56 -3.15
CA ALA A 290 3.43 7.56 -3.37
C ALA A 290 3.80 8.09 -4.77
N PRO A 291 5.03 8.60 -4.98
CA PRO A 291 5.54 8.98 -6.30
C PRO A 291 5.32 7.90 -7.37
N THR A 292 5.49 6.63 -6.98
CA THR A 292 5.31 5.46 -7.85
C THR A 292 3.89 5.36 -8.43
N ALA A 293 2.86 5.66 -7.63
CA ALA A 293 1.47 5.62 -8.10
C ALA A 293 1.18 6.75 -9.11
N TYR A 294 1.68 7.97 -8.85
CA TYR A 294 1.54 9.07 -9.82
C TYR A 294 2.21 8.73 -11.15
N ARG A 295 3.41 8.15 -11.12
CA ARG A 295 4.10 7.70 -12.34
C ARG A 295 3.28 6.66 -13.11
N ALA A 296 2.68 5.69 -12.42
CA ALA A 296 1.83 4.68 -13.05
C ALA A 296 0.56 5.28 -13.68
N ILE A 297 -0.09 6.25 -13.01
CA ILE A 297 -1.25 6.97 -13.57
C ILE A 297 -0.88 7.68 -14.88
N LEU A 298 0.27 8.35 -14.92
CA LEU A 298 0.75 9.01 -16.14
C LEU A 298 1.06 8.00 -17.25
N ALA A 299 1.70 6.87 -16.90
CA ALA A 299 2.03 5.82 -17.86
C ALA A 299 0.77 5.16 -18.45
N ALA A 300 -0.30 5.05 -17.67
CA ALA A 300 -1.61 4.58 -18.11
C ALA A 300 -2.40 5.61 -18.94
N GLY A 301 -1.87 6.82 -19.14
CA GLY A 301 -2.56 7.88 -19.89
C GLY A 301 -3.75 8.50 -19.16
N LEU A 302 -3.79 8.42 -17.82
CA LEU A 302 -4.92 8.85 -16.99
C LEU A 302 -4.66 10.18 -16.27
N ALA A 303 -3.79 11.02 -16.81
CA ALA A 303 -3.45 12.32 -16.22
C ALA A 303 -4.67 13.26 -16.11
N ASP A 304 -5.55 13.23 -17.10
CA ASP A 304 -6.79 14.00 -17.17
C ASP A 304 -7.77 13.67 -16.03
N ARG A 305 -7.71 12.43 -15.51
CA ARG A 305 -8.53 12.00 -14.38
C ARG A 305 -8.21 12.74 -13.08
N LEU A 306 -7.04 13.39 -13.01
CA LEU A 306 -6.60 14.16 -11.84
C LEU A 306 -6.88 15.66 -11.94
N GLU A 307 -7.56 16.15 -12.98
CA GLU A 307 -7.86 17.57 -13.17
C GLU A 307 -8.68 18.17 -12.00
N GLY A 308 -9.56 17.39 -11.37
CA GLY A 308 -10.32 17.81 -10.19
C GLY A 308 -9.48 17.92 -8.91
N VAL A 309 -8.29 17.32 -8.87
CA VAL A 309 -7.48 17.22 -7.65
C VAL A 309 -6.67 18.50 -7.45
N ARG A 310 -7.04 19.30 -6.44
CA ARG A 310 -6.37 20.56 -6.08
C ARG A 310 -5.04 20.33 -5.35
N ARG A 311 -4.96 19.27 -4.56
CA ARG A 311 -3.79 18.95 -3.72
C ARG A 311 -3.36 17.51 -3.95
N CYS A 312 -2.25 17.33 -4.65
CA CYS A 312 -1.64 16.02 -4.86
C CYS A 312 -0.44 15.89 -3.91
N VAL A 313 -0.57 15.05 -2.89
CA VAL A 313 0.46 14.80 -1.87
C VAL A 313 1.23 13.53 -2.22
N SER A 314 2.55 13.61 -2.13
CA SER A 314 3.50 12.55 -2.36
C SER A 314 4.37 12.34 -1.11
N ALA A 315 4.43 11.11 -0.59
CA ALA A 315 5.33 10.74 0.49
C ALA A 315 5.57 9.22 0.52
N GLY A 316 6.45 8.78 1.43
CA GLY A 316 6.81 7.37 1.64
C GLY A 316 7.98 6.90 0.78
N GLU A 317 8.31 7.63 -0.28
CA GLU A 317 9.48 7.45 -1.14
C GLU A 317 10.00 8.83 -1.57
N PRO A 318 11.30 8.99 -1.89
CA PRO A 318 11.81 10.23 -2.48
C PRO A 318 11.08 10.55 -3.79
N LEU A 319 10.71 11.81 -4.01
CA LEU A 319 10.10 12.26 -5.26
C LEU A 319 11.17 12.80 -6.24
N PRO A 320 11.49 12.08 -7.33
CA PRO A 320 12.47 12.56 -8.30
C PRO A 320 11.97 13.82 -9.03
N ALA A 321 12.89 14.73 -9.35
CA ALA A 321 12.56 15.95 -10.09
C ALA A 321 11.92 15.67 -11.46
N THR A 322 12.29 14.55 -12.11
CA THR A 322 11.71 14.13 -13.39
C THR A 322 10.24 13.74 -13.23
N VAL A 323 9.91 12.90 -12.26
CA VAL A 323 8.53 12.51 -11.95
C VAL A 323 7.66 13.74 -11.65
N TRP A 324 8.19 14.70 -10.87
CA TRP A 324 7.48 15.95 -10.61
C TRP A 324 7.21 16.74 -11.90
N LYS A 325 8.22 16.91 -12.76
CA LYS A 325 8.12 17.68 -14.02
C LYS A 325 7.16 17.03 -15.00
N ASP A 326 7.23 15.71 -15.15
CA ASP A 326 6.36 14.95 -16.04
C ASP A 326 4.91 15.06 -15.57
N PHE A 327 4.67 14.92 -14.26
CA PHE A 327 3.34 15.10 -13.67
C PHE A 327 2.81 16.51 -13.87
N HIS A 328 3.62 17.54 -13.61
CA HIS A 328 3.21 18.93 -13.79
C HIS A 328 2.92 19.25 -15.26
N THR A 329 3.70 18.69 -16.19
CA THR A 329 3.48 18.88 -17.63
C THR A 329 2.18 18.22 -18.08
N ALA A 330 1.89 17.02 -17.59
CA ALA A 330 0.70 16.25 -17.98
C ALA A 330 -0.60 16.75 -17.35
N THR A 331 -0.55 17.29 -16.13
CA THR A 331 -1.75 17.64 -15.35
C THR A 331 -1.91 19.15 -15.07
N GLY A 332 -0.85 19.94 -15.23
CA GLY A 332 -0.78 21.32 -14.73
C GLY A 332 -0.73 21.44 -13.20
N ARG A 333 -0.69 20.31 -12.47
CA ARG A 333 -0.71 20.28 -10.99
C ARG A 333 0.69 20.11 -10.41
N ARG A 334 0.88 20.63 -9.20
CA ARG A 334 2.13 20.54 -8.47
C ARG A 334 2.02 19.45 -7.41
N LEU A 335 2.96 18.50 -7.41
CA LEU A 335 3.05 17.50 -6.35
C LEU A 335 3.70 18.13 -5.11
N ILE A 336 3.00 18.03 -3.98
CA ILE A 336 3.50 18.38 -2.64
C ILE A 336 4.32 17.17 -2.16
N ASP A 337 5.63 17.29 -2.12
CA ASP A 337 6.51 16.28 -1.54
C ASP A 337 6.62 16.48 -0.01
N GLY A 338 6.91 15.41 0.72
CA GLY A 338 7.07 15.49 2.16
C GLY A 338 7.84 14.32 2.74
N ILE A 339 8.74 14.64 3.67
CA ILE A 339 9.37 13.65 4.54
C ILE A 339 8.74 13.72 5.92
N GLY A 340 8.37 12.53 6.41
CA GLY A 340 7.86 12.29 7.74
C GLY A 340 8.43 11.00 8.29
N ALA A 341 8.20 10.77 9.57
CA ALA A 341 8.55 9.53 10.23
C ALA A 341 7.43 9.14 11.18
N THR A 342 7.26 7.84 11.42
CA THR A 342 6.28 7.36 12.41
C THR A 342 6.56 7.99 13.77
N GLU A 343 7.84 8.14 14.14
CA GLU A 343 8.27 8.74 15.42
C GLU A 343 7.84 10.21 15.60
N LEU A 344 7.65 10.97 14.52
CA LEU A 344 7.12 12.33 14.54
C LEU A 344 5.66 12.39 14.07
N LEU A 345 5.00 11.23 13.96
CA LEU A 345 3.65 10.98 13.49
C LEU A 345 3.41 11.30 12.00
N HIS A 346 3.88 12.44 11.48
CA HIS A 346 3.66 12.83 10.08
C HIS A 346 4.83 13.63 9.47
N VAL A 347 4.55 14.30 8.36
CA VAL A 347 5.47 15.15 7.57
C VAL A 347 5.92 16.40 8.36
N PHE A 348 7.23 16.62 8.43
CA PHE A 348 7.86 17.76 9.14
C PHE A 348 8.75 18.62 8.24
N ILE A 349 9.09 18.19 7.02
CA ILE A 349 9.66 19.04 5.95
C ILE A 349 8.83 18.82 4.70
N SER A 350 8.37 19.92 4.10
CA SER A 350 7.58 19.92 2.87
C SER A 350 7.64 21.28 2.17
N ALA A 351 7.14 21.36 0.94
CA ALA A 351 6.83 22.60 0.25
C ALA A 351 5.52 22.45 -0.54
N ALA A 352 4.75 23.54 -0.62
CA ALA A 352 3.51 23.59 -1.38
C ALA A 352 3.50 24.76 -2.36
N ASP A 353 2.67 24.64 -3.40
CA ASP A 353 2.39 25.71 -4.36
C ASP A 353 3.66 26.32 -5.00
N ALA A 354 3.84 27.64 -4.88
CA ALA A 354 4.97 28.36 -5.48
C ALA A 354 6.32 28.05 -4.80
N ASP A 355 6.29 27.53 -3.57
CA ASP A 355 7.50 27.18 -2.85
C ASP A 355 8.10 25.84 -3.30
N ILE A 356 7.42 25.07 -4.16
CA ILE A 356 7.95 23.77 -4.60
C ILE A 356 9.13 23.95 -5.55
N ARG A 357 10.25 23.28 -5.24
CA ARG A 357 11.42 23.12 -6.11
C ARG A 357 11.55 21.65 -6.50
N PRO A 358 11.47 21.28 -7.79
CA PRO A 358 11.50 19.87 -8.20
C PRO A 358 12.76 19.13 -7.71
N GLY A 359 12.57 18.02 -7.01
CA GLY A 359 13.65 17.22 -6.42
C GLY A 359 14.08 17.65 -5.00
N SER A 360 13.61 18.79 -4.51
CA SER A 360 13.72 19.15 -3.10
C SER A 360 12.47 18.73 -2.36
N THR A 361 12.65 18.25 -1.13
CA THR A 361 11.54 17.93 -0.24
C THR A 361 10.89 19.21 0.32
N GLY A 362 11.62 20.32 0.42
CA GLY A 362 11.09 21.61 0.84
C GLY A 362 11.79 22.19 2.07
N ARG A 363 11.00 22.84 2.94
CA ARG A 363 11.47 23.53 4.15
C ARG A 363 10.79 22.93 5.39
N PRO A 364 11.31 23.19 6.61
CA PRO A 364 10.63 22.77 7.83
C PRO A 364 9.18 23.30 7.84
N VAL A 365 8.23 22.40 8.09
CA VAL A 365 6.81 22.73 8.25
C VAL A 365 6.69 23.69 9.43
N PRO A 366 5.80 24.72 9.40
CA PRO A 366 5.59 25.59 10.54
C PRO A 366 5.36 24.82 11.84
N GLY A 367 6.08 25.20 12.90
CA GLY A 367 6.13 24.48 14.18
C GLY A 367 7.30 23.48 14.30
N TYR A 368 7.93 23.11 13.19
CA TYR A 368 9.14 22.28 13.18
C TYR A 368 10.40 23.10 12.91
N ARG A 369 11.51 22.62 13.45
CA ARG A 369 12.87 23.09 13.16
C ARG A 369 13.69 21.90 12.67
N ALA A 370 14.51 22.12 11.64
CA ALA A 370 15.40 21.10 11.13
C ALA A 370 16.82 21.62 10.90
N ALA A 371 17.79 20.74 11.08
CA ALA A 371 19.21 20.99 10.88
C ALA A 371 19.85 19.77 10.21
N ILE A 372 21.02 20.00 9.59
CA ILE A 372 21.90 18.94 9.11
C ILE A 372 23.06 18.85 10.10
N LEU A 373 23.25 17.68 10.71
CA LEU A 373 24.27 17.45 11.72
C LEU A 373 25.37 16.51 11.20
N ASP A 374 26.60 16.71 11.67
CA ASP A 374 27.69 15.77 11.50
C ASP A 374 27.53 14.54 12.42
N ALA A 375 28.48 13.60 12.38
CA ALA A 375 28.47 12.41 13.22
C ALA A 375 28.66 12.70 14.72
N GLN A 376 29.19 13.87 15.06
CA GLN A 376 29.41 14.34 16.43
C GLN A 376 28.19 15.13 16.96
N GLY A 377 27.19 15.40 16.12
CA GLY A 377 25.97 16.12 16.47
C GLY A 377 26.06 17.64 16.32
N ASN A 378 27.09 18.17 15.63
CA ASN A 378 27.23 19.60 15.35
C ASN A 378 26.58 19.96 14.01
N PRO A 379 25.96 21.14 13.88
CA PRO A 379 25.46 21.61 12.60
C PRO A 379 26.58 21.75 11.55
N VAL A 380 26.33 21.28 10.33
CA VAL A 380 27.23 21.48 9.19
C VAL A 380 26.83 22.72 8.37
N PRO A 381 27.76 23.34 7.60
CA PRO A 381 27.44 24.43 6.67
C PRO A 381 26.43 24.03 5.59
N ASP A 382 25.73 25.02 5.04
CA ASP A 382 24.86 24.81 3.87
C ASP A 382 25.65 24.26 2.68
N GLY A 383 25.07 23.32 1.94
CA GLY A 383 25.73 22.61 0.84
C GLY A 383 26.39 21.31 1.26
N GLU A 384 26.64 21.08 2.55
CA GLU A 384 27.28 19.86 3.04
C GLU A 384 26.23 18.80 3.45
N PRO A 385 26.42 17.52 3.05
CA PRO A 385 25.53 16.45 3.45
C PRO A 385 25.80 16.00 4.90
N GLY A 386 24.73 15.68 5.62
CA GLY A 386 24.81 15.14 6.98
C GLY A 386 23.48 14.56 7.44
N LEU A 387 23.38 14.23 8.73
CA LEU A 387 22.20 13.62 9.33
C LEU A 387 21.08 14.64 9.48
N LEU A 388 19.89 14.30 8.99
CA LEU A 388 18.70 15.11 9.22
C LEU A 388 18.26 15.01 10.69
N ALA A 389 18.25 16.17 11.35
CA ALA A 389 17.84 16.34 12.72
C ALA A 389 16.61 17.24 12.81
N VAL A 390 15.59 16.83 13.58
CA VAL A 390 14.29 17.51 13.65
C VAL A 390 13.83 17.74 15.09
N LYS A 391 13.24 18.91 15.34
CA LYS A 391 12.50 19.28 16.55
C LYS A 391 11.12 19.81 16.14
N GLY A 392 10.13 19.67 17.01
CA GLY A 392 8.77 20.12 16.73
C GLY A 392 7.80 19.79 17.86
N PRO A 393 6.48 19.96 17.66
CA PRO A 393 5.48 19.65 18.68
C PRO A 393 5.35 18.15 18.96
N THR A 394 5.80 17.32 18.02
CA THR A 394 5.84 15.86 18.13
C THR A 394 7.28 15.37 18.16
N GLY A 395 7.49 14.16 18.70
CA GLY A 395 8.81 13.55 18.73
C GLY A 395 8.81 12.11 19.23
N CYS A 396 9.96 11.44 19.05
CA CYS A 396 10.10 10.02 19.35
C CYS A 396 9.99 9.73 20.85
N ARG A 397 9.13 8.77 21.18
CA ARG A 397 9.03 8.14 22.49
C ARG A 397 8.84 6.64 22.30
N TYR A 398 9.91 5.86 22.28
CA TYR A 398 9.75 4.41 22.18
C TYR A 398 9.37 3.77 23.51
N LEU A 399 8.47 2.79 23.43
CA LEU A 399 8.05 1.95 24.55
C LEU A 399 9.18 0.95 24.91
N ASP A 400 9.81 1.11 26.06
CA ASP A 400 10.84 0.19 26.60
C ASP A 400 11.91 -0.23 25.59
N ASP A 401 12.46 0.72 24.85
CA ASP A 401 13.42 0.46 23.77
C ASP A 401 14.68 1.31 23.90
N GLU A 402 15.84 0.65 24.04
CA GLU A 402 17.14 1.31 24.17
C GLU A 402 17.51 2.16 22.93
N ARG A 403 16.92 1.83 21.76
CA ARG A 403 17.11 2.60 20.51
C ARG A 403 16.59 4.03 20.62
N GLN A 404 15.85 4.38 21.68
CA GLN A 404 15.47 5.76 21.98
C GLN A 404 16.70 6.68 22.04
N ARG A 405 17.81 6.23 22.65
CA ARG A 405 19.04 7.02 22.80
C ARG A 405 19.78 7.23 21.48
N ASP A 406 19.55 6.34 20.51
CA ASP A 406 20.11 6.49 19.17
C ASP A 406 19.29 7.46 18.32
N TYR A 407 17.97 7.38 18.44
CA TYR A 407 17.06 8.23 17.69
C TYR A 407 17.01 9.66 18.24
N VAL A 408 17.10 9.83 19.56
CA VAL A 408 17.08 11.16 20.20
C VAL A 408 18.44 11.49 20.79
N ARG A 409 19.10 12.50 20.23
CA ARG A 409 20.41 12.97 20.70
C ARG A 409 20.39 14.48 20.91
N ASN A 410 20.76 14.94 22.11
CA ASN A 410 20.82 16.37 22.45
C ASN A 410 19.50 17.11 22.10
N GLY A 411 18.36 16.48 22.38
CA GLY A 411 17.03 17.00 22.09
C GLY A 411 16.60 16.93 20.60
N TRP A 412 17.42 16.42 19.69
CA TRP A 412 17.08 16.27 18.27
C TRP A 412 16.58 14.85 17.96
N ASN A 413 15.53 14.75 17.15
CA ASN A 413 15.15 13.51 16.49
C ASN A 413 16.03 13.30 15.25
N LEU A 414 16.86 12.26 15.25
CA LEU A 414 17.70 11.87 14.11
C LEU A 414 16.95 10.85 13.26
N THR A 415 16.52 11.26 12.06
CA THR A 415 15.61 10.44 11.24
C THR A 415 16.28 9.20 10.63
N GLY A 416 17.62 9.21 10.59
CA GLY A 416 18.43 8.22 9.89
C GLY A 416 18.56 8.48 8.39
N ASP A 417 18.10 9.64 7.92
CA ASP A 417 18.28 10.08 6.54
C ASP A 417 19.42 11.10 6.42
N THR A 418 20.16 10.99 5.33
CA THR A 418 21.16 11.99 4.94
C THR A 418 20.51 13.02 4.04
N TYR A 419 20.64 14.28 4.42
CA TYR A 419 20.15 15.43 3.67
C TYR A 419 21.26 16.46 3.49
N LEU A 420 21.04 17.29 2.48
CA LEU A 420 21.76 18.54 2.23
C LEU A 420 20.74 19.67 2.47
N ARG A 421 21.16 20.76 3.12
CA ARG A 421 20.40 22.01 3.15
C ARG A 421 21.07 23.02 2.25
N ASP A 422 20.33 23.59 1.29
CA ASP A 422 20.85 24.66 0.45
C ASP A 422 20.80 26.03 1.14
N ARG A 423 21.46 27.02 0.54
CA ARG A 423 21.53 28.40 1.04
C ARG A 423 20.18 29.12 1.18
N ASP A 424 19.14 28.63 0.51
CA ASP A 424 17.79 29.17 0.59
C ASP A 424 16.94 28.43 1.65
N GLY A 425 17.56 27.52 2.40
CA GLY A 425 16.96 26.74 3.47
C GLY A 425 16.22 25.49 3.02
N TYR A 426 16.32 25.09 1.75
CA TYR A 426 15.66 23.91 1.22
C TYR A 426 16.45 22.63 1.49
N PHE A 427 15.71 21.57 1.81
CA PHE A 427 16.24 20.26 2.14
C PHE A 427 16.16 19.34 0.92
N TRP A 428 17.29 18.70 0.60
CA TRP A 428 17.47 17.84 -0.55
C TRP A 428 17.91 16.45 -0.07
N TYR A 429 17.03 15.47 -0.25
CA TYR A 429 17.31 14.10 0.13
C TYR A 429 18.53 13.57 -0.63
N GLN A 430 19.46 12.95 0.09
CA GLN A 430 20.63 12.30 -0.52
C GLN A 430 20.45 10.78 -0.48
N ALA A 431 20.36 10.21 0.71
CA ALA A 431 20.23 8.77 0.90
C ALA A 431 19.68 8.47 2.29
N ARG A 432 19.29 7.22 2.51
CA ARG A 432 19.24 6.64 3.85
C ARG A 432 20.66 6.47 4.35
N ASN A 433 20.93 6.77 5.61
CA ASN A 433 22.28 6.69 6.16
C ASN A 433 22.85 5.26 6.06
N ASP A 434 22.00 4.23 6.22
CA ASP A 434 22.37 2.82 6.04
C ASP A 434 22.51 2.37 4.58
N ASP A 435 22.12 3.22 3.62
CA ASP A 435 22.25 3.00 2.17
C ASP A 435 23.36 3.87 1.54
N MET A 436 24.07 4.70 2.33
CA MET A 436 25.19 5.50 1.82
C MET A 436 26.32 4.57 1.35
N ILE A 437 26.68 4.65 0.07
CA ILE A 437 27.71 3.81 -0.51
C ILE A 437 29.05 4.49 -0.29
N VAL A 438 29.89 3.91 0.57
CA VAL A 438 31.27 4.36 0.73
C VAL A 438 32.15 3.63 -0.28
N SER A 439 32.59 4.32 -1.33
CA SER A 439 33.49 3.75 -2.35
C SER A 439 34.77 4.55 -2.47
N ALA A 440 35.91 3.92 -2.14
CA ALA A 440 37.23 4.56 -2.16
C ALA A 440 37.29 5.87 -1.34
N GLY A 441 36.62 5.92 -0.19
CA GLY A 441 36.56 7.09 0.70
C GLY A 441 35.52 8.14 0.32
N TYR A 442 34.81 7.97 -0.80
CA TYR A 442 33.72 8.86 -1.20
C TYR A 442 32.38 8.34 -0.68
N ASN A 443 31.61 9.20 -0.04
CA ASN A 443 30.21 8.97 0.28
C ASN A 443 29.37 9.21 -0.98
N ILE A 444 28.73 8.15 -1.47
CA ILE A 444 27.93 8.17 -2.69
C ILE A 444 26.51 7.80 -2.32
N ALA A 445 25.60 8.75 -2.49
CA ALA A 445 24.19 8.53 -2.35
C ALA A 445 23.69 7.67 -3.52
N GLY A 446 23.21 6.45 -3.24
CA GLY A 446 22.55 5.60 -4.25
C GLY A 446 21.46 6.36 -5.03
N PRO A 447 20.55 7.10 -4.38
CA PRO A 447 19.51 7.88 -5.04
C PRO A 447 19.99 8.95 -6.03
N GLU A 448 21.17 9.56 -5.81
CA GLU A 448 21.75 10.52 -6.75
C GLU A 448 22.15 9.82 -8.06
N VAL A 449 22.70 8.61 -7.95
CA VAL A 449 23.04 7.77 -9.10
C VAL A 449 21.77 7.24 -9.77
N GLU A 450 20.75 6.84 -8.99
CA GLU A 450 19.44 6.45 -9.50
C GLU A 450 18.80 7.60 -10.31
N GLN A 451 18.87 8.84 -9.82
CA GLN A 451 18.34 10.01 -10.51
C GLN A 451 19.07 10.29 -11.82
N ALA A 452 20.39 10.14 -11.85
CA ALA A 452 21.19 10.27 -13.07
C ALA A 452 20.84 9.16 -14.08
N LEU A 453 20.70 7.91 -13.63
CA LEU A 453 20.32 6.78 -14.49
C LEU A 453 18.91 6.91 -15.04
N ALA A 454 17.95 7.35 -14.22
CA ALA A 454 16.55 7.52 -14.60
C ALA A 454 16.35 8.61 -15.67
N ALA A 455 17.33 9.48 -15.90
CA ALA A 455 17.32 10.46 -16.98
C ALA A 455 17.73 9.85 -18.34
N HIS A 456 18.25 8.62 -18.38
CA HIS A 456 18.62 7.96 -19.62
C HIS A 456 17.41 7.34 -20.34
N PRO A 457 17.23 7.52 -21.66
CA PRO A 457 16.05 7.05 -22.39
C PRO A 457 15.79 5.54 -22.30
N ALA A 458 16.85 4.73 -22.13
CA ALA A 458 16.73 3.29 -22.01
C ALA A 458 16.22 2.80 -20.64
N VAL A 459 16.21 3.64 -19.60
CA VAL A 459 15.92 3.23 -18.22
C VAL A 459 14.44 3.44 -17.90
N ALA A 460 13.77 2.38 -17.45
CA ALA A 460 12.39 2.40 -16.97
C ALA A 460 12.34 2.59 -15.44
N ASP A 461 13.17 1.85 -14.72
CA ASP A 461 13.32 1.93 -13.26
C ASP A 461 14.76 1.52 -12.89
N CYS A 462 15.25 1.97 -11.74
CA CYS A 462 16.57 1.53 -11.26
C CYS A 462 16.70 1.61 -9.74
N ALA A 463 17.61 0.79 -9.21
CA ALA A 463 18.01 0.81 -7.82
C ALA A 463 19.54 0.73 -7.72
N VAL A 464 20.13 1.55 -6.87
CA VAL A 464 21.58 1.59 -6.69
C VAL A 464 21.94 1.20 -5.27
N VAL A 465 22.85 0.24 -5.16
CA VAL A 465 23.34 -0.29 -3.88
C VAL A 465 24.85 -0.42 -3.86
N ALA A 466 25.40 -0.51 -2.66
CA ALA A 466 26.78 -0.93 -2.44
C ALA A 466 26.94 -2.40 -2.86
N ALA A 467 27.96 -2.69 -3.67
CA ALA A 467 28.41 -4.04 -3.97
C ALA A 467 29.86 -4.25 -3.51
N PRO A 468 30.20 -5.38 -2.87
CA PRO A 468 31.59 -5.69 -2.52
C PRO A 468 32.49 -5.74 -3.77
N ASP A 469 33.72 -5.23 -3.64
CA ASP A 469 34.73 -5.27 -4.70
C ASP A 469 36.11 -5.51 -4.09
N GLU A 470 36.87 -6.46 -4.65
CA GLU A 470 38.16 -6.89 -4.06
C GLU A 470 39.22 -5.80 -4.08
N ARG A 471 39.17 -4.88 -5.05
CA ARG A 471 40.18 -3.83 -5.21
C ARG A 471 39.81 -2.53 -4.54
N ARG A 472 38.51 -2.24 -4.43
CA ARG A 472 37.98 -0.95 -3.96
C ARG A 472 37.20 -1.06 -2.65
N GLY A 473 37.11 -2.27 -2.08
CA GLY A 473 36.29 -2.60 -0.92
C GLY A 473 34.81 -2.66 -1.28
N THR A 474 34.28 -1.55 -1.79
CA THR A 474 32.89 -1.41 -2.24
C THR A 474 32.83 -0.54 -3.49
N VAL A 475 31.94 -0.90 -4.41
CA VAL A 475 31.61 -0.14 -5.61
C VAL A 475 30.12 0.12 -5.70
N VAL A 476 29.76 1.12 -6.50
CA VAL A 476 28.38 1.42 -6.86
C VAL A 476 27.89 0.37 -7.86
N LYS A 477 26.83 -0.37 -7.52
CA LYS A 477 26.14 -1.30 -8.42
C LYS A 477 24.72 -0.81 -8.69
N ALA A 478 24.34 -0.78 -9.95
CA ALA A 478 22.98 -0.45 -10.39
C ALA A 478 22.24 -1.71 -10.86
N TYR A 479 21.03 -1.91 -10.34
CA TYR A 479 20.03 -2.81 -10.90
C TYR A 479 19.10 -1.98 -11.77
N VAL A 480 18.97 -2.34 -13.05
CA VAL A 480 18.28 -1.51 -14.05
C VAL A 480 17.16 -2.32 -14.71
N VAL A 481 15.95 -1.76 -14.71
CA VAL A 481 14.83 -2.20 -15.55
C VAL A 481 14.86 -1.36 -16.81
N LEU A 482 14.96 -2.00 -17.97
CA LEU A 482 14.99 -1.33 -19.26
C LEU A 482 13.58 -1.03 -19.76
N ARG A 483 13.44 0.05 -20.53
CA ARG A 483 12.20 0.31 -21.29
C ARG A 483 12.05 -0.70 -22.43
N GLU A 484 10.80 -0.92 -22.83
CA GLU A 484 10.49 -1.73 -24.00
C GLU A 484 11.21 -1.19 -25.24
N GLY A 485 11.87 -2.09 -25.98
CA GLY A 485 12.69 -1.75 -27.15
C GLY A 485 14.18 -1.46 -26.86
N ALA A 486 14.60 -1.33 -25.61
CA ALA A 486 16.03 -1.24 -25.26
C ALA A 486 16.65 -2.64 -25.05
N SER A 487 17.85 -2.87 -25.57
CA SER A 487 18.54 -4.16 -25.46
C SER A 487 19.44 -4.22 -24.22
N ALA A 488 19.38 -5.33 -23.49
CA ALA A 488 20.33 -5.61 -22.42
C ALA A 488 21.65 -6.11 -23.02
N GLY A 489 22.75 -5.40 -22.79
CA GLY A 489 24.05 -5.76 -23.33
C GLY A 489 25.20 -4.87 -22.86
N ALA A 490 26.43 -5.27 -23.19
CA ALA A 490 27.65 -4.56 -22.78
C ALA A 490 27.70 -3.10 -23.30
N GLU A 491 27.20 -2.86 -24.51
CA GLU A 491 27.10 -1.51 -25.07
C GLU A 491 26.15 -0.64 -24.24
N THR A 492 24.94 -1.12 -23.92
CA THR A 492 23.98 -0.42 -23.07
C THR A 492 24.55 -0.14 -21.67
N VAL A 493 25.30 -1.08 -21.08
CA VAL A 493 26.01 -0.85 -19.80
C VAL A 493 26.98 0.33 -19.94
N LYS A 494 27.78 0.34 -21.01
CA LYS A 494 28.77 1.40 -21.26
C LYS A 494 28.09 2.74 -21.50
N GLU A 495 27.00 2.77 -22.25
CA GLU A 495 26.19 3.97 -22.48
C GLU A 495 25.64 4.55 -21.17
N LEU A 496 25.07 3.71 -20.30
CA LEU A 496 24.58 4.13 -18.98
C LEU A 496 25.72 4.66 -18.09
N GLN A 497 26.86 3.98 -18.07
CA GLN A 497 28.03 4.43 -17.31
C GLN A 497 28.54 5.79 -17.79
N GLU A 498 28.67 5.98 -19.11
CA GLU A 498 29.09 7.25 -19.69
C GLU A 498 28.05 8.36 -19.49
N HIS A 499 26.75 8.02 -19.55
CA HIS A 499 25.69 8.96 -19.22
C HIS A 499 25.83 9.48 -17.78
N VAL A 500 26.02 8.58 -16.80
CA VAL A 500 26.19 8.99 -15.40
C VAL A 500 27.46 9.82 -15.21
N LYS A 501 28.60 9.45 -15.84
CA LYS A 501 29.85 10.24 -15.77
C LYS A 501 29.72 11.66 -16.35
N ARG A 502 28.85 11.85 -17.34
CA ARG A 502 28.54 13.18 -17.91
C ARG A 502 27.55 13.98 -17.08
N THR A 503 26.73 13.32 -16.28
CA THR A 503 25.59 13.93 -15.56
C THR A 503 25.96 14.31 -14.13
N ILE A 504 26.75 13.48 -13.45
CA ILE A 504 27.20 13.68 -12.07
C ILE A 504 28.70 13.40 -11.95
N ALA A 505 29.27 13.67 -10.78
CA ALA A 505 30.72 13.53 -10.55
C ALA A 505 31.22 12.13 -10.97
N PRO A 506 32.28 12.01 -11.81
CA PRO A 506 32.68 10.75 -12.43
C PRO A 506 33.03 9.61 -11.48
N TYR A 507 33.30 9.86 -10.20
CA TYR A 507 33.55 8.78 -9.23
C TYR A 507 32.28 8.06 -8.77
N LYS A 508 31.09 8.64 -9.00
CA LYS A 508 29.78 8.12 -8.56
C LYS A 508 29.15 7.11 -9.52
N TYR A 509 29.69 6.94 -10.73
CA TYR A 509 29.10 6.07 -11.75
C TYR A 509 29.00 4.60 -11.29
N PRO A 510 27.97 3.86 -11.74
CA PRO A 510 27.79 2.45 -11.40
C PRO A 510 28.85 1.61 -12.12
N ARG A 511 29.84 1.11 -11.38
CA ARG A 511 30.90 0.24 -11.92
C ARG A 511 30.37 -1.12 -12.33
N ALA A 512 29.29 -1.56 -11.69
CA ALA A 512 28.54 -2.75 -12.06
C ALA A 512 27.11 -2.36 -12.41
N VAL A 513 26.59 -2.93 -13.50
CA VAL A 513 25.20 -2.77 -13.93
C VAL A 513 24.63 -4.17 -14.17
N GLU A 514 23.46 -4.45 -13.59
CA GLU A 514 22.73 -5.70 -13.76
C GLU A 514 21.32 -5.37 -14.26
N PHE A 515 20.91 -5.99 -15.36
CA PHE A 515 19.56 -5.81 -15.89
C PHE A 515 18.61 -6.81 -15.23
N VAL A 516 17.49 -6.30 -14.71
CA VAL A 516 16.46 -7.09 -14.04
C VAL A 516 15.09 -6.80 -14.65
N PRO A 517 14.17 -7.78 -14.67
CA PRO A 517 12.82 -7.56 -15.18
C PRO A 517 12.01 -6.61 -14.27
N GLU A 518 12.27 -6.65 -12.96
CA GLU A 518 11.62 -5.80 -11.96
C GLU A 518 12.49 -5.61 -10.71
N LEU A 519 12.19 -4.59 -9.91
CA LEU A 519 12.85 -4.32 -8.62
C LEU A 519 12.03 -4.86 -7.44
N PRO A 520 12.67 -5.44 -6.41
CA PRO A 520 11.97 -5.96 -5.25
C PRO A 520 11.41 -4.83 -4.40
N ARG A 521 10.10 -4.86 -4.09
CA ARG A 521 9.40 -3.83 -3.32
C ARG A 521 8.54 -4.46 -2.21
N THR A 522 8.28 -3.69 -1.15
CA THR A 522 7.32 -4.04 -0.08
C THR A 522 5.88 -3.89 -0.56
N ALA A 523 4.92 -4.35 0.25
CA ALA A 523 3.49 -4.17 0.01
C ALA A 523 3.04 -2.69 -0.10
N THR A 524 3.84 -1.73 0.40
CA THR A 524 3.55 -0.29 0.26
C THR A 524 4.27 0.37 -0.93
N GLY A 525 4.93 -0.41 -1.80
CA GLY A 525 5.69 0.07 -2.97
C GLY A 525 7.17 0.38 -2.69
N LYS A 526 7.56 0.46 -1.40
CA LYS A 526 8.93 0.82 -1.00
C LYS A 526 9.96 -0.21 -1.47
N LEU A 527 11.04 0.25 -2.11
CA LEU A 527 12.16 -0.58 -2.56
C LEU A 527 12.85 -1.36 -1.41
N LEU A 528 13.08 -2.65 -1.61
CA LEU A 528 13.78 -3.55 -0.68
C LEU A 528 15.29 -3.57 -0.92
N ARG A 529 15.98 -2.46 -0.61
CA ARG A 529 17.44 -2.34 -0.83
C ARG A 529 18.29 -3.38 -0.09
N ALA A 530 17.86 -3.83 1.08
CA ALA A 530 18.55 -4.88 1.83
C ALA A 530 18.63 -6.20 1.04
N GLU A 531 17.58 -6.53 0.29
CA GLU A 531 17.56 -7.69 -0.59
C GLU A 531 18.51 -7.52 -1.77
N LEU A 532 18.49 -6.36 -2.42
CA LEU A 532 19.43 -6.05 -3.50
C LEU A 532 20.89 -6.07 -3.02
N ARG A 533 21.17 -5.58 -1.81
CA ARG A 533 22.49 -5.67 -1.17
C ARG A 533 22.90 -7.12 -0.92
N ARG A 534 21.98 -7.99 -0.45
CA ARG A 534 22.25 -9.43 -0.34
C ARG A 534 22.56 -10.06 -1.69
N ARG A 535 21.77 -9.78 -2.73
CA ARG A 535 22.03 -10.27 -4.09
C ARG A 535 23.42 -9.85 -4.58
N ALA A 536 23.78 -8.59 -4.36
CA ALA A 536 25.09 -8.05 -4.70
C ALA A 536 26.24 -8.72 -3.92
N ALA A 537 26.00 -9.18 -2.70
CA ALA A 537 26.97 -9.95 -1.91
C ALA A 537 27.09 -11.41 -2.38
N VAL A 538 25.99 -12.06 -2.77
CA VAL A 538 25.95 -13.47 -3.21
C VAL A 538 26.55 -13.68 -4.61
N THR A 539 26.50 -12.68 -5.49
CA THR A 539 27.17 -12.77 -6.82
C THR A 539 28.68 -13.08 -6.71
N LYS A 540 29.29 -12.84 -5.53
CA LYS A 540 30.70 -13.15 -5.24
C LYS A 540 30.98 -14.65 -5.10
N ASP A 541 30.03 -15.44 -4.60
CA ASP A 541 30.25 -16.87 -4.32
C ASP A 541 30.10 -17.74 -5.58
N LEU A 542 29.21 -17.38 -6.50
CA LEU A 542 29.02 -18.12 -7.75
C LEU A 542 30.20 -17.96 -8.74
N THR A 543 31.01 -16.91 -8.61
CA THR A 543 32.24 -16.75 -9.41
C THR A 543 33.43 -17.59 -8.89
N ARG A 544 33.35 -18.18 -7.68
CA ARG A 544 34.40 -19.07 -7.15
C ARG A 544 34.28 -20.52 -7.59
N ASP A 545 33.07 -20.99 -7.90
CA ASP A 545 32.80 -22.43 -8.11
C ASP A 545 32.87 -22.92 -9.56
N VAL A 546 33.19 -22.05 -10.54
CA VAL A 546 33.22 -22.46 -11.98
C VAL A 546 34.61 -22.84 -12.48
N THR A 547 35.64 -22.85 -11.62
CA THR A 547 36.99 -23.33 -11.99
C THR A 547 37.43 -24.51 -11.13
N LYS A 548 36.76 -25.65 -11.28
CA LYS A 548 37.29 -27.02 -11.07
C LYS A 548 36.17 -28.05 -11.28
N ASP A 549 36.07 -28.59 -12.49
CA ASP A 549 36.21 -30.04 -12.71
C ASP A 549 35.90 -30.39 -14.16
N VAL A 550 36.95 -30.81 -14.87
CA VAL A 550 36.89 -31.58 -16.10
C VAL A 550 37.50 -32.93 -15.73
N THR A 551 36.73 -34.02 -15.77
CA THR A 551 37.03 -35.22 -16.57
C THR A 551 36.08 -36.38 -16.27
N LYS A 552 35.61 -37.00 -17.37
CA LYS A 552 35.28 -38.43 -17.58
C LYS A 552 34.15 -39.08 -16.76
N ASP A 553 33.08 -39.50 -17.43
CA ASP A 553 33.00 -40.85 -18.02
C ASP A 553 31.74 -41.03 -18.89
N LEU A 554 31.86 -41.89 -19.90
CA LEU A 554 30.79 -42.42 -20.77
C LEU A 554 30.88 -43.94 -20.68
N PRO A 555 29.76 -44.70 -20.77
CA PRO A 555 29.46 -45.32 -22.06
C PRO A 555 27.96 -45.55 -22.41
N ARG A 556 27.67 -45.47 -23.72
CA ARG A 556 26.89 -46.39 -24.63
C ARG A 556 25.59 -47.05 -24.09
N THR A 557 24.46 -47.21 -24.80
CA THR A 557 24.17 -47.40 -26.25
C THR A 557 22.64 -47.50 -26.49
N ALA A 558 22.23 -47.34 -27.76
CA ALA A 558 21.14 -48.04 -28.49
C ALA A 558 19.71 -47.42 -28.63
N SER A 559 19.50 -46.80 -29.81
CA SER A 559 18.71 -47.31 -30.95
C SER A 559 17.16 -47.23 -31.00
N GLN A 560 16.69 -46.65 -32.12
CA GLN A 560 15.58 -47.05 -33.03
C GLN A 560 14.12 -46.57 -32.84
N ASN A 561 13.76 -45.58 -33.68
CA ASN A 561 12.70 -45.54 -34.70
C ASN A 561 11.39 -46.36 -34.59
N ALA A 562 10.28 -45.60 -34.59
CA ALA A 562 9.21 -45.51 -35.60
C ALA A 562 8.09 -46.58 -35.76
N THR A 563 6.88 -46.03 -36.02
CA THR A 563 5.62 -46.59 -36.60
C THR A 563 4.74 -47.47 -35.67
N ARG A 564 3.40 -47.43 -35.66
CA ARG A 564 2.37 -47.13 -36.69
C ARG A 564 0.94 -47.04 -36.06
N ASN A 565 0.01 -46.49 -36.85
CA ASN A 565 -1.44 -46.77 -36.96
C ASN A 565 -2.50 -46.07 -36.06
N THR A 566 -3.24 -45.18 -36.72
CA THR A 566 -4.67 -44.84 -36.55
C THR A 566 -5.62 -46.02 -36.76
N PRO A 567 -6.83 -45.96 -36.18
CA PRO A 567 -8.07 -46.46 -36.79
C PRO A 567 -9.05 -45.33 -37.13
N GLN A 568 -9.73 -45.50 -38.27
CA GLN A 568 -10.76 -44.64 -38.87
C GLN A 568 -12.12 -44.68 -38.16
N ASP A 569 -12.80 -43.53 -38.24
CA ASP A 569 -14.23 -43.31 -38.49
C ASP A 569 -15.28 -44.05 -37.65
N ALA A 570 -15.66 -43.40 -36.55
CA ALA A 570 -17.05 -43.39 -36.09
C ALA A 570 -17.65 -42.02 -36.43
N GLN A 571 -18.75 -42.01 -37.18
CA GLN A 571 -19.52 -40.80 -37.49
C GLN A 571 -20.11 -40.26 -36.18
N GLN A 572 -19.35 -39.39 -35.51
CA GLN A 572 -19.77 -38.70 -34.29
C GLN A 572 -20.92 -37.75 -34.65
N ALA A 573 -22.01 -37.83 -33.90
CA ALA A 573 -23.04 -36.79 -33.91
C ALA A 573 -22.36 -35.42 -33.73
N PRO A 574 -22.84 -34.36 -34.41
CA PRO A 574 -22.22 -33.04 -34.31
C PRO A 574 -22.07 -32.65 -32.84
N LEU A 575 -20.83 -32.44 -32.42
CA LEU A 575 -20.52 -32.05 -31.06
C LEU A 575 -20.82 -30.56 -30.92
N PRO A 576 -21.46 -30.14 -29.82
CA PRO A 576 -21.67 -28.72 -29.57
C PRO A 576 -20.33 -27.99 -29.46
N ALA A 577 -20.35 -26.69 -29.75
CA ALA A 577 -19.14 -25.89 -29.74
C ALA A 577 -18.48 -25.90 -28.35
N ALA A 578 -17.17 -26.09 -28.31
CA ALA A 578 -16.39 -26.11 -27.07
C ALA A 578 -15.04 -25.43 -27.28
N ILE A 579 -14.45 -24.87 -26.23
CA ILE A 579 -13.09 -24.32 -26.26
C ILE A 579 -12.36 -24.64 -24.96
N THR A 580 -11.04 -24.70 -25.06
CA THR A 580 -10.15 -24.73 -23.91
C THR A 580 -9.35 -23.44 -23.89
N VAL A 581 -9.37 -22.73 -22.76
CA VAL A 581 -8.56 -21.55 -22.52
C VAL A 581 -7.56 -21.81 -21.41
N GLU A 582 -6.29 -21.52 -21.67
CA GLU A 582 -5.26 -21.49 -20.64
C GLU A 582 -4.93 -20.04 -20.29
N ARG A 583 -4.85 -19.75 -19.00
CA ARG A 583 -4.42 -18.43 -18.50
C ARG A 583 -3.66 -18.58 -17.20
N ARG A 584 -2.85 -17.58 -16.89
CA ARG A 584 -2.21 -17.50 -15.58
C ARG A 584 -3.20 -16.90 -14.58
N VAL A 585 -3.21 -17.43 -13.36
CA VAL A 585 -3.94 -16.82 -12.25
C VAL A 585 -3.25 -15.50 -11.91
N GLU A 586 -3.92 -14.41 -12.23
CA GLU A 586 -3.43 -13.06 -11.97
C GLU A 586 -3.71 -12.63 -10.53
N TRP A 587 -3.06 -11.57 -10.07
CA TRP A 587 -3.22 -11.12 -8.69
C TRP A 587 -4.67 -10.66 -8.40
N SER A 588 -5.33 -10.06 -9.39
CA SER A 588 -6.76 -9.68 -9.37
C SER A 588 -7.71 -10.88 -9.31
N ASP A 589 -7.22 -12.07 -9.63
CA ASP A 589 -7.96 -13.32 -9.49
C ASP A 589 -7.81 -13.94 -8.11
N THR A 590 -7.06 -13.34 -7.19
CA THR A 590 -6.77 -13.92 -5.88
C THR A 590 -7.26 -13.10 -4.68
N ASP A 591 -7.47 -13.78 -3.55
CA ASP A 591 -7.60 -13.18 -2.24
C ASP A 591 -6.24 -12.69 -1.71
N ALA A 592 -6.24 -12.02 -0.56
CA ALA A 592 -5.02 -11.50 0.05
C ALA A 592 -4.00 -12.59 0.49
N ALA A 593 -4.40 -13.86 0.50
CA ALA A 593 -3.52 -15.00 0.76
C ALA A 593 -2.98 -15.63 -0.54
N GLY A 594 -3.34 -15.09 -1.70
CA GLY A 594 -2.92 -15.58 -3.01
C GLY A 594 -3.74 -16.78 -3.49
N HIS A 595 -4.86 -17.14 -2.84
CA HIS A 595 -5.78 -18.15 -3.36
C HIS A 595 -6.71 -17.53 -4.39
N TYR A 596 -7.12 -18.24 -5.44
CA TYR A 596 -8.11 -17.68 -6.35
C TYR A 596 -9.43 -17.29 -5.64
N HIS A 597 -9.97 -16.15 -6.02
CA HIS A 597 -11.22 -15.59 -5.56
C HIS A 597 -12.39 -16.37 -6.17
N PHE A 598 -13.47 -16.61 -5.41
CA PHE A 598 -14.63 -17.36 -5.93
C PHE A 598 -15.21 -16.77 -7.23
N SER A 599 -15.15 -15.43 -7.38
CA SER A 599 -15.58 -14.73 -8.60
C SER A 599 -14.60 -14.84 -9.78
N ALA A 600 -13.37 -15.35 -9.57
CA ALA A 600 -12.39 -15.53 -10.65
C ALA A 600 -12.82 -16.63 -11.61
N VAL A 601 -13.41 -17.72 -11.09
CA VAL A 601 -13.95 -18.83 -11.92
C VAL A 601 -15.01 -18.32 -12.90
N GLN A 602 -15.86 -17.39 -12.47
CA GLN A 602 -16.83 -16.75 -13.37
C GLN A 602 -16.12 -15.99 -14.48
N ARG A 603 -15.13 -15.15 -14.16
CA ARG A 603 -14.35 -14.41 -15.16
C ARG A 603 -13.60 -15.32 -16.12
N TRP A 604 -13.09 -16.46 -15.66
CA TRP A 604 -12.41 -17.43 -16.51
C TRP A 604 -13.40 -18.13 -17.47
N ALA A 605 -14.59 -18.47 -16.99
CA ALA A 605 -15.67 -18.99 -17.83
C ALA A 605 -16.17 -17.96 -18.86
N GLU A 606 -16.31 -16.70 -18.46
CA GLU A 606 -16.66 -15.57 -19.36
C GLU A 606 -15.57 -15.30 -20.39
N ALA A 607 -14.29 -15.39 -20.01
CA ALA A 607 -13.17 -15.27 -20.94
C ALA A 607 -13.14 -16.43 -21.96
N ALA A 608 -13.43 -17.66 -21.51
CA ALA A 608 -13.58 -18.80 -22.41
C ALA A 608 -14.77 -18.63 -23.37
N GLU A 609 -15.89 -18.06 -22.90
CA GLU A 609 -17.03 -17.74 -23.77
C GLU A 609 -16.63 -16.71 -24.84
N ALA A 610 -15.93 -15.64 -24.43
CA ALA A 610 -15.47 -14.62 -25.33
C ALA A 610 -14.52 -15.16 -26.40
N ALA A 611 -13.58 -16.03 -26.02
CA ALA A 611 -12.70 -16.71 -26.97
C ALA A 611 -13.51 -17.61 -27.94
N LEU A 612 -14.45 -18.40 -27.43
CA LEU A 612 -15.30 -19.27 -28.25
C LEU A 612 -16.12 -18.49 -29.28
N LEU A 613 -16.84 -17.46 -28.84
CA LEU A 613 -17.67 -16.66 -29.74
C LEU A 613 -16.82 -15.90 -30.77
N ARG A 614 -15.65 -15.40 -30.40
CA ARG A 614 -14.71 -14.77 -31.34
C ARG A 614 -14.26 -15.75 -32.42
N ARG A 615 -13.92 -17.00 -32.05
CA ARG A 615 -13.54 -18.07 -32.99
C ARG A 615 -14.64 -18.44 -33.96
N LEU A 616 -15.90 -18.40 -33.50
CA LEU A 616 -17.06 -18.67 -34.33
C LEU A 616 -17.49 -17.46 -35.19
N GLY A 617 -16.79 -16.33 -35.11
CA GLY A 617 -17.15 -15.10 -35.83
C GLY A 617 -18.38 -14.40 -35.24
N LEU A 618 -18.70 -14.64 -33.97
CA LEU A 618 -19.89 -14.15 -33.26
C LEU A 618 -19.55 -13.11 -32.17
N ALA A 619 -18.39 -12.45 -32.26
CA ALA A 619 -17.92 -11.48 -31.26
C ALA A 619 -18.85 -10.26 -31.09
N GLU A 620 -19.65 -9.94 -32.11
CA GLU A 620 -20.63 -8.85 -32.11
C GLU A 620 -21.76 -9.02 -31.08
N LEU A 621 -21.90 -10.20 -30.47
CA LEU A 621 -22.85 -10.46 -29.39
C LEU A 621 -22.47 -9.76 -28.06
N PHE A 622 -21.23 -9.28 -27.90
CA PHE A 622 -20.72 -8.65 -26.67
C PHE A 622 -21.06 -7.16 -26.47
N GLY A 623 -21.84 -6.54 -27.37
CA GLY A 623 -22.00 -5.07 -27.41
C GLY A 623 -22.76 -4.40 -26.25
N ARG A 624 -23.30 -5.15 -25.28
CA ARG A 624 -23.99 -4.62 -24.07
C ARG A 624 -23.77 -5.55 -22.87
N ILE A 625 -23.90 -5.02 -21.66
CA ILE A 625 -23.72 -5.78 -20.39
C ILE A 625 -24.69 -6.97 -20.35
N PRO A 626 -24.19 -8.22 -20.45
CA PRO A 626 -25.05 -9.40 -20.41
C PRO A 626 -25.57 -9.66 -18.99
N ARG A 627 -26.71 -10.34 -18.88
CA ARG A 627 -27.12 -10.94 -17.60
C ARG A 627 -26.56 -12.36 -17.53
N VAL A 628 -25.77 -12.63 -16.50
CA VAL A 628 -25.11 -13.92 -16.29
C VAL A 628 -25.73 -14.61 -15.09
N HIS A 629 -26.18 -15.84 -15.28
CA HIS A 629 -26.49 -16.78 -14.21
C HIS A 629 -25.35 -17.79 -14.10
N PHE A 630 -24.73 -17.90 -12.94
CA PHE A 630 -23.51 -18.68 -12.74
C PHE A 630 -23.62 -19.55 -11.49
N GLU A 631 -23.33 -20.84 -11.64
CA GLU A 631 -23.30 -21.83 -10.56
C GLU A 631 -22.04 -22.68 -10.69
N ALA A 632 -21.30 -22.85 -9.59
CA ALA A 632 -20.05 -23.61 -9.57
C ALA A 632 -19.90 -24.44 -8.28
N ASP A 633 -19.37 -25.66 -8.43
CA ASP A 633 -18.88 -26.53 -7.37
C ASP A 633 -17.35 -26.39 -7.29
N TYR A 634 -16.85 -25.92 -6.15
CA TYR A 634 -15.44 -25.60 -5.92
C TYR A 634 -14.78 -26.75 -5.15
N ARG A 635 -13.70 -27.31 -5.71
CA ARG A 635 -13.11 -28.57 -5.23
C ARG A 635 -11.68 -28.43 -4.73
N GLU A 636 -10.89 -27.55 -5.35
CA GLU A 636 -9.50 -27.33 -4.95
C GLU A 636 -9.17 -25.84 -4.86
N ARG A 637 -8.10 -25.54 -4.12
CA ARG A 637 -7.49 -24.20 -4.07
C ARG A 637 -6.45 -24.06 -5.18
N LEU A 638 -6.47 -22.94 -5.87
CA LEU A 638 -5.50 -22.49 -6.88
C LEU A 638 -4.79 -21.25 -6.36
N TRP A 639 -3.57 -21.04 -6.82
CA TRP A 639 -2.69 -20.01 -6.29
C TRP A 639 -2.31 -18.99 -7.36
N PHE A 640 -1.96 -17.78 -6.92
CA PHE A 640 -1.36 -16.76 -7.78
C PHE A 640 -0.16 -17.34 -8.54
N GLY A 641 -0.15 -17.11 -9.85
CA GLY A 641 0.91 -17.60 -10.73
C GLY A 641 0.70 -19.02 -11.27
N ASP A 642 -0.27 -19.77 -10.75
CA ASP A 642 -0.68 -21.06 -11.34
C ASP A 642 -1.21 -20.85 -12.75
N VAL A 643 -1.04 -21.85 -13.62
CA VAL A 643 -1.71 -21.88 -14.91
C VAL A 643 -3.00 -22.67 -14.74
N VAL A 644 -4.12 -22.05 -15.08
CA VAL A 644 -5.43 -22.70 -15.07
C VAL A 644 -5.91 -22.94 -16.49
N ARG A 645 -6.50 -24.12 -16.68
CA ARG A 645 -7.12 -24.55 -17.92
C ARG A 645 -8.63 -24.59 -17.74
N THR A 646 -9.34 -23.70 -18.41
CA THR A 646 -10.81 -23.65 -18.43
C THR A 646 -11.33 -24.31 -19.68
N GLU A 647 -12.03 -25.44 -19.52
CA GLU A 647 -12.78 -26.09 -20.59
C GLU A 647 -14.22 -25.59 -20.54
N LEU A 648 -14.72 -25.05 -21.65
CA LEU A 648 -16.09 -24.55 -21.78
C LEU A 648 -16.79 -25.28 -22.93
N ARG A 649 -18.01 -25.77 -22.70
CA ARG A 649 -18.82 -26.48 -23.70
C ARG A 649 -20.24 -25.91 -23.75
N VAL A 650 -20.76 -25.65 -24.95
CA VAL A 650 -22.18 -25.30 -25.13
C VAL A 650 -23.03 -26.54 -24.79
N VAL A 651 -23.99 -26.40 -23.89
CA VAL A 651 -24.92 -27.49 -23.54
C VAL A 651 -26.34 -27.25 -24.06
N ARG A 652 -26.73 -25.97 -24.24
CA ARG A 652 -28.03 -25.62 -24.81
C ARG A 652 -27.99 -24.24 -25.45
N VAL A 653 -28.54 -24.12 -26.66
CA VAL A 653 -28.81 -22.84 -27.32
C VAL A 653 -30.29 -22.50 -27.12
N GLY A 654 -30.57 -21.53 -26.25
CA GLY A 654 -31.93 -21.01 -26.01
C GLY A 654 -32.35 -19.98 -27.08
N GLY A 655 -33.54 -19.39 -26.93
CA GLY A 655 -34.02 -18.35 -27.85
C GLY A 655 -33.15 -17.09 -27.83
N SER A 656 -32.82 -16.60 -26.63
CA SER A 656 -31.98 -15.41 -26.39
C SER A 656 -30.89 -15.65 -25.35
N SER A 657 -30.58 -16.91 -25.05
CA SER A 657 -29.62 -17.30 -24.02
C SER A 657 -28.73 -18.44 -24.50
N LEU A 658 -27.48 -18.44 -24.06
CA LEU A 658 -26.53 -19.52 -24.27
C LEU A 658 -26.23 -20.16 -22.92
N HIS A 659 -26.26 -21.49 -22.89
CA HIS A 659 -26.01 -22.27 -21.69
C HIS A 659 -24.76 -23.11 -21.90
N TYR A 660 -23.87 -23.05 -20.92
CA TYR A 660 -22.57 -23.68 -20.93
C TYR A 660 -22.38 -24.57 -19.71
N ALA A 661 -21.60 -25.62 -19.87
CA ALA A 661 -20.93 -26.31 -18.78
C ALA A 661 -19.43 -25.98 -18.86
N PHE A 662 -18.80 -25.81 -17.71
CA PHE A 662 -17.36 -25.57 -17.65
C PHE A 662 -16.67 -26.41 -16.59
N GLU A 663 -15.38 -26.63 -16.81
CA GLU A 663 -14.45 -27.22 -15.84
C GLU A 663 -13.18 -26.37 -15.82
N VAL A 664 -12.68 -26.06 -14.63
CA VAL A 664 -11.41 -25.39 -14.41
C VAL A 664 -10.45 -26.38 -13.77
N HIS A 665 -9.32 -26.59 -14.43
CA HIS A 665 -8.26 -27.48 -13.99
C HIS A 665 -7.04 -26.64 -13.59
N GLY A 666 -6.50 -26.92 -12.41
CA GLY A 666 -5.24 -26.38 -11.91
C GLY A 666 -4.07 -27.36 -12.05
N PRO A 667 -2.93 -27.05 -11.43
CA PRO A 667 -1.75 -27.92 -11.45
C PRO A 667 -1.99 -29.31 -10.84
N THR A 668 -2.92 -29.41 -9.89
CA THR A 668 -3.21 -30.64 -9.12
C THR A 668 -4.42 -31.41 -9.62
N GLY A 669 -5.24 -30.84 -10.51
CA GLY A 669 -6.44 -31.49 -11.03
C GLY A 669 -7.64 -30.55 -11.17
N LEU A 670 -8.84 -31.12 -11.08
CA LEU A 670 -10.11 -30.39 -11.24
C LEU A 670 -10.34 -29.47 -10.03
N ALA A 671 -10.28 -28.16 -10.26
CA ALA A 671 -10.41 -27.15 -9.22
C ALA A 671 -11.83 -26.60 -9.06
N ALA A 672 -12.56 -26.45 -10.17
CA ALA A 672 -13.97 -26.07 -10.14
C ALA A 672 -14.71 -26.67 -11.34
N SER A 673 -16.01 -26.93 -11.20
CA SER A 673 -16.89 -27.24 -12.34
C SER A 673 -18.25 -26.62 -12.14
N GLY A 674 -18.95 -26.33 -13.22
CA GLY A 674 -20.20 -25.59 -13.09
C GLY A 674 -20.96 -25.36 -14.38
N ARG A 675 -21.97 -24.50 -14.27
CA ARG A 675 -22.82 -24.08 -15.38
C ARG A 675 -22.89 -22.57 -15.43
N MET A 676 -22.89 -22.04 -16.64
CA MET A 676 -23.03 -20.62 -16.91
C MET A 676 -24.12 -20.42 -17.94
N SER A 677 -25.03 -19.48 -17.71
CA SER A 677 -26.05 -19.08 -18.68
C SER A 677 -25.94 -17.59 -18.94
N VAL A 678 -25.79 -17.23 -20.21
CA VAL A 678 -25.58 -15.84 -20.62
C VAL A 678 -26.73 -15.41 -21.52
N VAL A 679 -27.41 -14.34 -21.13
CA VAL A 679 -28.47 -13.71 -21.93
C VAL A 679 -27.85 -12.55 -22.71
N HIS A 680 -27.63 -12.77 -24.00
CA HIS A 680 -27.08 -11.79 -24.92
C HIS A 680 -28.21 -10.92 -25.50
N ALA A 681 -28.09 -9.60 -25.40
CA ALA A 681 -29.04 -8.68 -26.02
C ALA A 681 -28.68 -8.50 -27.50
N ALA A 682 -29.27 -9.30 -28.40
CA ALA A 682 -29.01 -9.19 -29.83
C ALA A 682 -29.32 -7.75 -30.32
N PRO A 683 -28.44 -7.09 -31.09
CA PRO A 683 -28.59 -5.68 -31.49
C PRO A 683 -29.86 -5.34 -32.30
N GLN A 684 -30.60 -6.35 -32.78
CA GLN A 684 -31.76 -6.17 -33.66
C GLN A 684 -33.04 -6.93 -33.23
N ALA A 685 -33.06 -7.66 -32.11
CA ALA A 685 -34.24 -8.42 -31.70
C ALA A 685 -35.23 -7.56 -30.91
N LYS A 686 -36.33 -7.11 -31.54
CA LYS A 686 -37.51 -6.60 -30.83
C LYS A 686 -38.34 -7.78 -30.33
N GLY A 687 -38.04 -8.25 -29.13
CA GLY A 687 -38.74 -9.38 -28.50
C GLY A 687 -37.94 -10.68 -28.52
N ALA A 688 -38.52 -11.74 -27.95
CA ALA A 688 -37.93 -13.07 -27.79
C ALA A 688 -37.77 -13.85 -29.11
N GLU A 689 -37.23 -13.20 -30.15
CA GLU A 689 -36.94 -13.86 -31.42
C GLU A 689 -35.72 -14.78 -31.26
N PRO A 690 -35.80 -16.04 -31.71
CA PRO A 690 -34.70 -16.98 -31.61
C PRO A 690 -33.54 -16.59 -32.53
N TRP A 691 -32.31 -16.89 -32.11
CA TRP A 691 -31.08 -16.69 -32.90
C TRP A 691 -31.24 -17.08 -34.40
N PRO A 692 -30.60 -16.36 -35.34
CA PRO A 692 -30.59 -16.75 -36.74
C PRO A 692 -30.11 -18.20 -36.93
N ALA A 693 -30.68 -18.92 -37.90
CA ALA A 693 -30.34 -20.33 -38.14
C ALA A 693 -28.83 -20.59 -38.33
N PRO A 694 -28.05 -19.73 -39.03
CA PRO A 694 -26.59 -19.89 -39.13
C PRO A 694 -25.86 -19.81 -37.78
N VAL A 695 -26.32 -18.92 -36.88
CA VAL A 695 -25.74 -18.74 -35.53
C VAL A 695 -26.03 -19.97 -34.66
N ARG A 696 -27.28 -20.47 -34.69
CA ARG A 696 -27.64 -21.71 -33.99
C ARG A 696 -26.83 -22.90 -34.47
N ARG A 697 -26.62 -23.00 -35.79
CA ARG A 697 -25.82 -24.06 -36.39
C ARG A 697 -24.36 -23.99 -35.96
N ALA A 698 -23.74 -22.81 -35.99
CA ALA A 698 -22.37 -22.62 -35.53
C ALA A 698 -22.20 -23.02 -34.05
N LEU A 699 -23.15 -22.67 -33.17
CA LEU A 699 -23.06 -23.01 -31.75
C LEU A 699 -23.34 -24.49 -31.46
N ALA A 700 -24.21 -25.13 -32.24
CA ALA A 700 -24.62 -26.52 -32.03
C ALA A 700 -23.73 -27.55 -32.75
N GLU A 701 -23.03 -27.17 -33.81
CA GLU A 701 -22.36 -28.13 -34.72
C GLU A 701 -20.87 -27.84 -34.96
N ALA A 702 -20.29 -26.74 -34.45
CA ALA A 702 -18.89 -26.39 -34.73
C ALA A 702 -17.85 -27.30 -34.05
N GLY A 703 -18.26 -28.12 -33.07
CA GLY A 703 -17.36 -29.00 -32.34
C GLY A 703 -16.27 -28.27 -31.54
N PRO A 704 -15.28 -29.03 -31.03
CA PRO A 704 -14.17 -28.48 -30.26
C PRO A 704 -13.31 -27.52 -31.10
N GLN A 705 -13.09 -26.32 -30.59
CA GLN A 705 -12.19 -25.31 -31.15
C GLN A 705 -10.77 -25.54 -30.64
N GLN A 706 -9.78 -25.02 -31.38
CA GLN A 706 -8.38 -25.08 -30.94
C GLN A 706 -8.19 -24.34 -29.60
N PRO A 707 -7.38 -24.88 -28.68
CA PRO A 707 -7.06 -24.21 -27.43
C PRO A 707 -6.45 -22.82 -27.65
N GLU A 708 -6.72 -21.91 -26.73
CA GLU A 708 -6.23 -20.53 -26.77
C GLU A 708 -5.56 -20.16 -25.44
N VAL A 709 -4.37 -19.56 -25.51
CA VAL A 709 -3.76 -18.94 -24.34
C VAL A 709 -4.25 -17.51 -24.28
N VAL A 710 -5.00 -17.18 -23.24
CA VAL A 710 -5.51 -15.82 -23.01
C VAL A 710 -4.56 -15.13 -22.04
N ALA A 711 -4.11 -13.94 -22.45
CA ALA A 711 -3.23 -13.09 -21.65
C ALA A 711 -3.91 -12.64 -20.36
#